data_AF-A0AAV2ZPT8-F1
#
_entry.id   AF-A0AAV2ZPT8-F1
#
_cell.length_a   1.000
_cell.length_b   1.000
_cell.length_c   1.000
_cell.angle_alpha   90.00
_cell.angle_beta   90.00
_cell.angle_gamma   90.00
#
_symmetry.space_group_name_H-M   'P 1'
#
loop_
_entity.id
_entity.type
_entity.pdbx_description
1 polymer ?
#
loop_
_entity_poly.entity_id
_entity_poly.type
_entity_poly.pdbx_seq_one_letter_code
_entity_poly.pdbx_strand_id
1 'polypeptide(L)'
;SAFNQDEKARSKRSIRRPSPVAHRPISFSFGAPARARMDKMALLPPDYHQQVARELVHFFHSFYRFGSGSNVFNMDDPAYQALFTNVILASMIIGGVVFVILCVIVLRRCYLHIRSAYSRRQSMSTHSVEVMAVVLLSILAFSSLSGLLGEAQVDYSAGVTVDAMTNASRQFHTANRSAQEAVFTTEDVRVKADNLIVSFNQSDLPQQAYQLTIDSIRLYHASKELANKTYHLLPRGVADMGTHMEKGYFALKASTNSAILVVALSSFMCMSAIGWSMAMPLRFSILLILSVVPVSHTLIGVYLSSAMMTADFCVEPLNSTMTLFPHSPVMDYYIECPASATNPFYAEVGSLQQQADKVMRVQAALDAYARGHGDVGQRMKHDFLDPIHDRLVHINEQITQFNRSQACNTTQHGYQRATASLCEYGMVGFFSMWVHQILLCMLLFVAVVTIVLVYERVYLRELCDDMRYQLVSTYEEDNIEHIYLSTDYVEMAASVTMHDETREAWEHEQLVLKAQLIERDTVKWIVNGSGGDSENAGTDTLPEKPLTRVAGVDISFVKGSHTHACASIVVLEFGTWNVLYEAYTYVSLPAPYIAGFLAFREVPALSKLYNDLLARCPHLVPDVTLVDGNGILHPRGFGLASHFGVLMGIPTIGVGKTFLHVDGLTKDVVKHLMDEARERNTNVVKIQGQSGKIWAAALCGAAGVKNPTFVSVGHKMSLDSSLRVVEACSCFRVPEPIRQADIRSRTVIREWGTTGEIDTNLDRFNLHVQAPVDSTRA
;
A
#
# COMPACT_ATOMS: atom_id res chain seq x y z
N SER A 1 -57.48 16.03 -7.89
CA SER A 1 -58.15 14.82 -7.39
C SER A 1 -58.10 13.65 -8.38
N ALA A 2 -57.05 13.53 -9.20
CA ALA A 2 -56.83 12.39 -10.09
C ALA A 2 -55.41 11.88 -9.86
N PHE A 3 -55.23 11.21 -8.73
CA PHE A 3 -54.04 10.43 -8.37
C PHE A 3 -54.57 9.07 -7.91
N ASN A 4 -55.28 8.37 -8.80
CA ASN A 4 -55.78 7.01 -8.52
C ASN A 4 -56.31 6.25 -9.75
N GLN A 5 -55.65 6.35 -10.92
CA GLN A 5 -56.02 5.56 -12.10
C GLN A 5 -54.89 4.83 -12.84
N ASP A 6 -53.62 5.01 -12.48
CA ASP A 6 -52.52 4.27 -13.13
C ASP A 6 -52.05 3.00 -12.40
N GLU A 7 -52.67 2.65 -11.26
CA GLU A 7 -52.25 1.51 -10.44
C GLU A 7 -53.03 0.20 -10.71
N LYS A 8 -53.94 0.17 -11.70
CA LYS A 8 -54.78 -1.02 -12.00
C LYS A 8 -54.63 -1.62 -13.41
N ALA A 9 -53.67 -1.18 -14.22
CA ALA A 9 -53.51 -1.67 -15.60
C ALA A 9 -52.16 -2.37 -15.92
N ARG A 10 -51.36 -2.77 -14.93
CA ARG A 10 -50.12 -3.56 -15.16
C ARG A 10 -50.04 -4.91 -14.44
N SER A 11 -51.12 -5.35 -13.80
CA SER A 11 -51.27 -6.71 -13.28
C SER A 11 -51.98 -7.62 -14.30
N LYS A 12 -51.27 -7.98 -15.38
CA LYS A 12 -51.58 -9.11 -16.29
C LYS A 12 -50.52 -9.20 -17.39
N ARG A 13 -49.31 -9.69 -17.06
CA ARG A 13 -48.41 -10.28 -18.07
C ARG A 13 -47.65 -11.45 -17.45
N SER A 14 -48.13 -12.65 -17.83
CA SER A 14 -47.44 -13.93 -17.90
C SER A 14 -45.92 -13.84 -17.76
N ILE A 15 -45.41 -14.55 -16.76
CA ILE A 15 -44.02 -14.98 -16.63
C ILE A 15 -43.70 -15.85 -17.86
N ARG A 16 -43.10 -15.25 -18.89
CA ARG A 16 -42.41 -16.00 -19.95
C ARG A 16 -41.04 -16.40 -19.43
N ARG A 17 -40.80 -17.71 -19.39
CA ARG A 17 -39.45 -18.30 -19.30
C ARG A 17 -38.53 -17.63 -20.34
N PRO A 18 -37.29 -17.26 -20.00
CA PRO A 18 -36.36 -16.82 -21.02
C PRO A 18 -36.01 -18.01 -21.92
N SER A 19 -36.28 -17.86 -23.21
CA SER A 19 -35.80 -18.73 -24.27
C SER A 19 -34.26 -18.76 -24.28
N PRO A 20 -33.63 -19.89 -24.67
CA PRO A 20 -32.18 -19.97 -24.75
C PRO A 20 -31.67 -18.98 -25.81
N VAL A 21 -30.84 -18.03 -25.39
CA VAL A 21 -30.08 -17.20 -26.32
C VAL A 21 -29.09 -18.11 -27.01
N ALA A 22 -29.38 -18.44 -28.27
CA ALA A 22 -28.43 -19.06 -29.17
C ALA A 22 -27.21 -18.13 -29.29
N HIS A 23 -26.06 -18.58 -28.79
CA HIS A 23 -24.77 -17.96 -29.11
C HIS A 23 -24.57 -18.02 -30.63
N ARG A 24 -24.82 -16.91 -31.33
CA ARG A 24 -24.19 -16.68 -32.62
C ARG A 24 -22.70 -16.49 -32.34
N PRO A 25 -21.79 -17.31 -32.90
CA PRO A 25 -20.38 -16.97 -32.86
C PRO A 25 -20.21 -15.66 -33.63
N ILE A 26 -19.58 -14.68 -33.01
CA ILE A 26 -19.12 -13.48 -33.72
C ILE A 26 -18.01 -13.94 -34.66
N SER A 27 -18.38 -14.23 -35.90
CA SER A 27 -17.41 -14.52 -36.96
C SER A 27 -16.76 -13.20 -37.37
N PHE A 28 -15.57 -12.92 -36.85
CA PHE A 28 -14.68 -11.97 -37.50
C PHE A 28 -14.22 -12.58 -38.82
N SER A 29 -14.75 -12.08 -39.93
CA SER A 29 -14.26 -12.36 -41.27
C SER A 29 -12.89 -11.69 -41.45
N PHE A 30 -11.84 -12.33 -40.96
CA PHE A 30 -10.50 -12.05 -41.45
C PHE A 30 -10.36 -12.67 -42.85
N GLY A 31 -10.10 -11.83 -43.85
CA GLY A 31 -9.82 -12.27 -45.21
C GLY A 31 -8.70 -13.31 -45.24
N ALA A 32 -8.77 -14.23 -46.20
CA ALA A 32 -7.84 -15.35 -46.39
C ALA A 32 -6.32 -15.05 -46.25
N PRO A 33 -5.79 -13.83 -46.51
CA PRO A 33 -4.36 -13.56 -46.29
C PRO A 33 -3.96 -13.39 -44.82
N ALA A 34 -4.89 -13.12 -43.90
CA ALA A 34 -4.60 -12.87 -42.49
C ALA A 34 -4.45 -14.17 -41.68
N ARG A 35 -5.14 -15.24 -42.08
CA ARG A 35 -5.06 -16.56 -41.42
C ARG A 35 -3.66 -17.17 -41.54
N ALA A 36 -3.06 -17.08 -42.73
CA ALA A 36 -1.69 -17.53 -42.99
C ALA A 36 -0.60 -16.71 -42.27
N ARG A 37 -0.93 -15.52 -41.73
CA ARG A 37 0.00 -14.67 -40.98
C ARG A 37 -0.06 -14.90 -39.47
N MET A 38 -1.20 -15.36 -38.93
CA MET A 38 -1.33 -15.74 -37.51
C MET A 38 -0.68 -17.08 -37.18
N ASP A 39 -0.65 -18.03 -38.13
CA ASP A 39 0.06 -19.31 -37.96
C ASP A 39 1.58 -19.13 -37.79
N LYS A 40 2.14 -17.97 -38.21
CA LYS A 40 3.54 -17.60 -37.98
C LYS A 40 3.78 -16.83 -36.67
N MET A 41 2.74 -16.58 -35.88
CA MET A 41 2.79 -15.88 -34.59
C MET A 41 2.42 -16.78 -33.40
N ALA A 42 2.26 -18.09 -33.60
CA ALA A 42 2.19 -19.05 -32.50
C ALA A 42 3.60 -19.22 -31.92
N LEU A 43 3.93 -18.45 -30.88
CA LEU A 43 5.20 -18.55 -30.15
C LEU A 43 5.40 -19.92 -29.48
N LEU A 44 4.33 -20.72 -29.34
CA LEU A 44 4.31 -22.02 -28.68
C LEU A 44 3.43 -23.02 -29.47
N PRO A 45 3.75 -24.33 -29.43
CA PRO A 45 2.92 -25.38 -30.02
C PRO A 45 1.47 -25.37 -29.49
N PRO A 46 0.47 -25.79 -30.29
CA PRO A 46 -0.92 -25.87 -29.85
C PRO A 46 -1.13 -26.79 -28.63
N ASP A 47 -0.28 -27.83 -28.48
CA ASP A 47 -0.35 -28.80 -27.37
C ASP A 47 0.57 -28.44 -26.20
N TYR A 48 1.20 -27.26 -26.22
CA TYR A 48 2.16 -26.85 -25.19
C TYR A 48 1.56 -26.85 -23.78
N HIS A 49 0.31 -26.39 -23.65
CA HIS A 49 -0.41 -26.40 -22.37
C HIS A 49 -0.60 -27.82 -21.82
N GLN A 50 -0.90 -28.80 -22.68
CA GLN A 50 -1.05 -30.19 -22.29
C GLN A 50 0.29 -30.84 -21.89
N GLN A 51 1.38 -30.43 -22.55
CA GLN A 51 2.71 -30.87 -22.16
C GLN A 51 3.09 -30.33 -20.78
N VAL A 52 2.88 -29.03 -20.53
CA VAL A 52 3.12 -28.41 -19.22
C VAL A 52 2.29 -29.10 -18.13
N ALA A 53 1.01 -29.35 -18.38
CA ALA A 53 0.14 -30.04 -17.44
C ALA A 53 0.68 -31.44 -17.06
N ARG A 54 1.14 -32.23 -18.03
CA ARG A 54 1.72 -33.56 -17.79
C ARG A 54 2.99 -33.51 -16.94
N GLU A 55 3.89 -32.56 -17.24
CA GLU A 55 5.10 -32.36 -16.43
C GLU A 55 4.76 -31.96 -15.00
N LEU A 56 3.76 -31.09 -14.81
CA LEU A 56 3.27 -30.69 -13.48
C LEU A 56 2.66 -31.86 -12.71
N VAL A 57 1.86 -32.70 -13.37
CA VAL A 57 1.29 -33.92 -12.76
C VAL A 57 2.42 -34.83 -12.26
N HIS A 58 3.42 -35.13 -13.09
CA HIS A 58 4.54 -35.96 -12.67
C HIS A 58 5.38 -35.33 -11.56
N PHE A 59 5.59 -34.01 -11.61
CA PHE A 59 6.30 -33.27 -10.57
C PHE A 59 5.59 -33.36 -9.22
N PHE A 60 4.30 -33.00 -9.16
CA PHE A 60 3.54 -32.97 -7.91
C PHE A 60 3.24 -34.36 -7.34
N HIS A 61 3.02 -35.35 -8.20
CA HIS A 61 2.92 -36.75 -7.77
C HIS A 61 4.23 -37.25 -7.15
N SER A 62 5.37 -36.88 -7.73
CA SER A 62 6.69 -37.26 -7.21
C SER A 62 7.12 -36.45 -5.99
N PHE A 63 6.55 -35.25 -5.81
CA PHE A 63 6.83 -34.34 -4.69
C PHE A 63 6.58 -35.01 -3.33
N TYR A 64 5.67 -35.98 -3.29
CA TYR A 64 5.31 -36.75 -2.11
C TYR A 64 6.38 -37.77 -1.65
N ARG A 65 7.36 -38.15 -2.48
CA ARG A 65 8.43 -39.12 -2.11
C ARG A 65 9.32 -38.70 -0.92
N PHE A 66 9.24 -37.45 -0.47
CA PHE A 66 9.98 -36.96 0.69
C PHE A 66 9.25 -37.20 2.03
N GLY A 67 7.97 -37.59 2.02
CA GLY A 67 7.18 -37.96 3.19
C GLY A 67 6.63 -39.39 3.08
N SER A 68 6.63 -40.14 4.17
CA SER A 68 6.44 -41.60 4.20
C SER A 68 5.03 -42.15 3.89
N GLY A 69 4.26 -41.57 2.97
CA GLY A 69 2.89 -42.00 2.69
C GLY A 69 2.67 -42.65 1.32
N SER A 70 1.43 -43.10 1.07
CA SER A 70 1.03 -43.82 -0.15
C SER A 70 0.78 -42.88 -1.34
N ASN A 71 1.45 -43.10 -2.48
CA ASN A 71 1.27 -42.31 -3.71
C ASN A 71 -0.06 -42.59 -4.44
N VAL A 72 -1.03 -43.17 -3.74
CA VAL A 72 -2.29 -43.61 -4.33
C VAL A 72 -3.34 -42.62 -3.90
N PHE A 73 -4.05 -42.04 -4.87
CA PHE A 73 -5.20 -41.20 -4.59
C PHE A 73 -6.22 -41.99 -3.75
N ASN A 74 -6.37 -41.63 -2.48
CA ASN A 74 -7.31 -42.28 -1.57
C ASN A 74 -7.82 -41.30 -0.53
N MET A 75 -9.01 -40.75 -0.77
CA MET A 75 -9.63 -39.80 0.15
C MET A 75 -10.08 -40.43 1.48
N ASP A 76 -10.21 -41.75 1.56
CA ASP A 76 -10.62 -42.44 2.79
C ASP A 76 -9.43 -42.81 3.70
N ASP A 77 -8.19 -42.68 3.21
CA ASP A 77 -6.99 -42.95 4.00
C ASP A 77 -6.73 -41.80 4.99
N PRO A 78 -6.80 -42.03 6.32
CA PRO A 78 -6.55 -40.99 7.31
C PRO A 78 -5.10 -40.47 7.26
N ALA A 79 -4.13 -41.28 6.83
CA ALA A 79 -2.74 -40.83 6.65
C ALA A 79 -2.64 -39.84 5.47
N TYR A 80 -3.37 -40.11 4.39
CA TYR A 80 -3.48 -39.23 3.22
C TYR A 80 -4.11 -37.88 3.61
N GLN A 81 -5.23 -37.88 4.34
CA GLN A 81 -5.86 -36.64 4.83
C GLN A 81 -4.99 -35.87 5.83
N ALA A 82 -4.33 -36.59 6.75
CA ALA A 82 -3.47 -35.99 7.76
C ALA A 82 -2.29 -35.24 7.12
N LEU A 83 -1.72 -35.76 6.02
CA LEU A 83 -0.67 -35.07 5.28
C LEU A 83 -1.13 -33.69 4.80
N PHE A 84 -2.22 -33.60 4.05
CA PHE A 84 -2.66 -32.31 3.49
C PHE A 84 -3.02 -31.32 4.59
N THR A 85 -3.61 -31.81 5.68
CA THR A 85 -3.87 -31.02 6.88
C THR A 85 -2.56 -30.48 7.48
N ASN A 86 -1.53 -31.32 7.56
CA ASN A 86 -0.20 -30.93 8.05
C ASN A 86 0.49 -29.92 7.12
N VAL A 87 0.35 -30.04 5.79
CA VAL A 87 0.90 -29.08 4.82
C VAL A 87 0.25 -27.71 5.01
N ILE A 88 -1.09 -27.67 5.17
CA ILE A 88 -1.83 -26.44 5.43
C ILE A 88 -1.40 -25.84 6.78
N LEU A 89 -1.30 -26.65 7.83
CA LEU A 89 -0.87 -26.22 9.16
C LEU A 89 0.58 -25.68 9.13
N ALA A 90 1.49 -26.37 8.45
CA ALA A 90 2.88 -25.94 8.31
C ALA A 90 2.97 -24.58 7.60
N SER A 91 2.21 -24.39 6.53
CA SER A 91 2.12 -23.10 5.83
C SER A 91 1.57 -21.99 6.74
N MET A 92 0.56 -22.29 7.56
CA MET A 92 0.01 -21.36 8.55
C MET A 92 1.04 -21.00 9.63
N ILE A 93 1.84 -21.95 10.10
CA ILE A 93 2.92 -21.73 11.08
C ILE A 93 4.00 -20.80 10.48
N ILE A 94 4.42 -21.07 9.24
CA ILE A 94 5.38 -20.20 8.52
C ILE A 94 4.80 -18.78 8.41
N GLY A 95 3.54 -18.65 8.01
CA GLY A 95 2.85 -17.36 7.96
C GLY A 95 2.79 -16.66 9.32
N GLY A 96 2.56 -17.41 10.40
CA GLY A 96 2.59 -16.91 11.77
C GLY A 96 3.97 -16.38 12.18
N VAL A 97 5.05 -17.09 11.83
CA VAL A 97 6.43 -16.64 12.08
C VAL A 97 6.72 -15.36 11.29
N VAL A 98 6.38 -15.31 10.00
CA VAL A 98 6.54 -14.11 9.16
C VAL A 98 5.72 -12.94 9.71
N PHE A 99 4.50 -13.20 10.16
CA PHE A 99 3.64 -12.21 10.81
C PHE A 99 4.27 -11.66 12.08
N VAL A 100 4.79 -12.52 12.96
CA VAL A 100 5.48 -12.09 14.19
C VAL A 100 6.74 -11.29 13.85
N ILE A 101 7.53 -11.71 12.87
CA ILE A 101 8.72 -10.97 12.42
C ILE A 101 8.33 -9.59 11.92
N LEU A 102 7.30 -9.47 11.06
CA LEU A 102 6.82 -8.19 10.56
C LEU A 102 6.26 -7.30 11.68
N CYS A 103 5.49 -7.86 12.61
CA CYS A 103 5.02 -7.16 13.81
C CYS A 103 6.19 -6.67 14.66
N VAL A 104 7.21 -7.49 14.89
CA VAL A 104 8.42 -7.11 15.63
C VAL A 104 9.17 -6.02 14.86
N ILE A 105 9.30 -6.10 13.53
CA ILE A 105 9.93 -5.05 12.73
C ILE A 105 9.17 -3.73 12.89
N VAL A 106 7.84 -3.73 12.70
CA VAL A 106 7.01 -2.52 12.84
C VAL A 106 7.09 -1.98 14.28
N LEU A 107 6.84 -2.81 15.30
CA LEU A 107 6.86 -2.40 16.70
C LEU A 107 8.24 -1.93 17.15
N ARG A 108 9.30 -2.65 16.82
CA ARG A 108 10.68 -2.26 17.14
C ARG A 108 11.06 -0.94 16.46
N ARG A 109 10.64 -0.74 15.21
CA ARG A 109 10.93 0.49 14.45
C ARG A 109 10.12 1.68 14.97
N CYS A 110 8.88 1.46 15.41
CA CYS A 110 8.07 2.47 16.10
C CYS A 110 8.60 2.78 17.51
N TYR A 111 9.01 1.76 18.28
CA TYR A 111 9.42 1.90 19.69
C TYR A 111 10.84 2.44 19.87
N LEU A 112 11.82 1.97 19.08
CA LEU A 112 13.21 2.47 19.17
C LEU A 112 13.33 3.94 18.77
N HIS A 113 12.38 4.47 17.99
CA HIS A 113 12.34 5.89 17.61
C HIS A 113 11.85 6.82 18.72
N ILE A 114 11.12 6.30 19.73
CA ILE A 114 10.69 7.07 20.90
C ILE A 114 11.86 7.37 21.85
N ARG A 115 12.98 6.63 21.75
CA ARG A 115 14.00 6.61 22.83
C ARG A 115 15.47 6.74 22.39
N SER A 116 15.82 6.79 21.10
CA SER A 116 17.23 6.73 20.70
C SER A 116 17.62 7.66 19.55
N ALA A 117 18.71 8.38 19.81
CA ALA A 117 19.42 9.32 18.97
C ALA A 117 19.71 8.87 17.52
N TYR A 118 19.81 9.89 16.68
CA TYR A 118 20.25 9.94 15.28
C TYR A 118 21.44 9.02 14.97
N SER A 119 21.16 7.81 14.47
CA SER A 119 22.19 6.98 13.82
C SER A 119 22.27 7.35 12.33
N ARG A 120 23.41 7.90 11.92
CA ARG A 120 23.81 8.15 10.52
C ARG A 120 23.55 6.91 9.66
N ARG A 121 22.61 6.99 8.70
CA ARG A 121 22.45 6.01 7.62
C ARG A 121 22.56 6.70 6.26
N GLN A 122 23.13 6.00 5.29
CA GLN A 122 23.36 6.50 3.93
C GLN A 122 22.09 6.96 3.23
N SER A 123 22.23 8.07 2.48
CA SER A 123 21.13 8.73 1.78
C SER A 123 20.94 8.16 0.36
N MET A 124 20.04 7.19 0.15
CA MET A 124 19.35 7.01 -1.15
C MET A 124 18.45 8.23 -1.47
N SER A 125 18.21 8.58 -2.74
CA SER A 125 17.39 9.76 -3.09
C SER A 125 15.89 9.53 -2.79
N THR A 126 15.15 10.56 -2.37
CA THR A 126 13.71 10.47 -2.02
C THR A 126 12.86 9.95 -3.19
N HIS A 127 13.11 10.47 -4.40
CA HIS A 127 12.45 10.01 -5.61
C HIS A 127 12.69 8.52 -5.89
N SER A 128 13.86 7.98 -5.56
CA SER A 128 14.14 6.56 -5.81
C SER A 128 13.30 5.62 -4.95
N VAL A 129 12.95 6.02 -3.72
CA VAL A 129 12.18 5.17 -2.79
C VAL A 129 10.67 5.26 -3.05
N GLU A 130 10.16 6.45 -3.36
CA GLU A 130 8.75 6.64 -3.77
C GLU A 130 8.45 5.92 -5.09
N VAL A 131 9.35 6.04 -6.08
CA VAL A 131 9.25 5.29 -7.34
C VAL A 131 9.32 3.79 -7.09
N MET A 132 10.21 3.32 -6.21
CA MET A 132 10.29 1.91 -5.84
C MET A 132 8.98 1.40 -5.21
N ALA A 133 8.33 2.19 -4.34
CA ALA A 133 7.05 1.83 -3.75
C ALA A 133 5.93 1.73 -4.81
N VAL A 134 5.85 2.69 -5.74
CA VAL A 134 4.87 2.66 -6.84
C VAL A 134 5.12 1.48 -7.79
N VAL A 135 6.38 1.19 -8.11
CA VAL A 135 6.76 0.03 -8.93
C VAL A 135 6.38 -1.27 -8.23
N LEU A 136 6.66 -1.42 -6.93
CA LEU A 136 6.27 -2.60 -6.14
C LEU A 136 4.75 -2.79 -6.07
N LEU A 137 3.98 -1.71 -5.87
CA LEU A 137 2.52 -1.77 -5.86
C LEU A 137 1.93 -2.13 -7.24
N SER A 138 2.57 -1.67 -8.30
CA SER A 138 2.21 -2.05 -9.67
C SER A 138 2.49 -3.54 -9.93
N ILE A 139 3.64 -4.05 -9.50
CA ILE A 139 4.01 -5.47 -9.62
C ILE A 139 3.06 -6.34 -8.78
N LEU A 140 2.67 -5.89 -7.57
CA LEU A 140 1.63 -6.55 -6.75
C LEU A 140 0.31 -6.66 -7.51
N ALA A 141 -0.12 -5.57 -8.17
CA ALA A 141 -1.34 -5.59 -8.98
C ALA A 141 -1.24 -6.58 -10.15
N PHE A 142 -0.11 -6.62 -10.88
CA PHE A 142 0.11 -7.60 -11.94
C PHE A 142 0.12 -9.05 -11.43
N SER A 143 0.77 -9.30 -10.29
CA SER A 143 0.78 -10.63 -9.64
C SER A 143 -0.62 -11.07 -9.20
N SER A 144 -1.48 -10.13 -8.80
CA SER A 144 -2.88 -10.43 -8.47
C SER A 144 -3.72 -10.76 -9.71
N LEU A 145 -3.46 -10.09 -10.84
CA LEU A 145 -4.15 -10.33 -12.10
C LEU A 145 -3.84 -11.71 -12.68
N SER A 146 -2.60 -12.18 -12.53
CA SER A 146 -2.22 -13.51 -13.00
C SER A 146 -2.75 -14.64 -12.12
N GLY A 147 -2.96 -14.40 -10.81
CA GLY A 147 -3.73 -15.32 -9.95
C GLY A 147 -5.16 -15.54 -10.45
N LEU A 148 -5.84 -14.47 -10.90
CA LEU A 148 -7.19 -14.54 -11.50
C LEU A 148 -7.23 -15.37 -12.79
N LEU A 149 -6.14 -15.39 -13.56
CA LEU A 149 -6.06 -16.27 -14.74
C LEU A 149 -6.00 -17.75 -14.35
N GLY A 150 -5.25 -18.09 -13.30
CA GLY A 150 -5.26 -19.44 -12.72
C GLY A 150 -6.65 -19.82 -12.21
N GLU A 151 -7.37 -18.88 -11.60
CA GLU A 151 -8.77 -19.03 -11.17
C GLU A 151 -9.73 -19.32 -12.31
N ALA A 152 -9.60 -18.61 -13.42
CA ALA A 152 -10.42 -18.89 -14.60
C ALA A 152 -10.18 -20.31 -15.16
N GLN A 153 -8.95 -20.84 -15.06
CA GLN A 153 -8.64 -22.21 -15.48
C GLN A 153 -9.28 -23.24 -14.57
N VAL A 154 -9.18 -23.07 -13.24
CA VAL A 154 -9.82 -23.99 -12.29
C VAL A 154 -11.34 -23.90 -12.38
N ASP A 155 -11.91 -22.70 -12.50
CA ASP A 155 -13.35 -22.46 -12.75
C ASP A 155 -13.86 -23.27 -13.95
N TYR A 156 -13.14 -23.19 -15.07
CA TYR A 156 -13.49 -23.92 -16.28
C TYR A 156 -13.46 -25.43 -16.03
N SER A 157 -12.41 -25.93 -15.39
CA SER A 157 -12.27 -27.36 -15.10
C SER A 157 -13.36 -27.88 -14.15
N ALA A 158 -13.69 -27.11 -13.11
CA ALA A 158 -14.72 -27.45 -12.14
C ALA A 158 -16.10 -27.47 -12.80
N GLY A 159 -16.43 -26.45 -13.62
CA GLY A 159 -17.69 -26.40 -14.35
C GLY A 159 -17.90 -27.59 -15.28
N VAL A 160 -16.86 -27.95 -16.07
CA VAL A 160 -16.92 -29.13 -16.96
C VAL A 160 -17.13 -30.42 -16.15
N THR A 161 -16.48 -30.55 -15.00
CA THR A 161 -16.60 -31.74 -14.13
C THR A 161 -18.00 -31.86 -13.54
N VAL A 162 -18.55 -30.76 -13.00
CA VAL A 162 -19.90 -30.69 -12.45
C VAL A 162 -20.96 -30.99 -13.51
N ASP A 163 -20.80 -30.43 -14.72
CA ASP A 163 -21.70 -30.69 -15.84
C ASP A 163 -21.69 -32.16 -16.26
N ALA A 164 -20.50 -32.78 -16.34
CA ALA A 164 -20.37 -34.20 -16.66
C ALA A 164 -21.04 -35.09 -15.59
N MET A 165 -20.78 -34.82 -14.31
CA MET A 165 -21.39 -35.53 -13.19
C MET A 165 -22.92 -35.35 -13.12
N THR A 166 -23.41 -34.14 -13.39
CA THR A 166 -24.83 -33.82 -13.41
C THR A 166 -25.55 -34.53 -14.57
N ASN A 167 -24.92 -34.56 -15.75
CA ASN A 167 -25.47 -35.28 -16.90
C ASN A 167 -25.50 -36.79 -16.67
N ALA A 168 -24.44 -37.38 -16.11
CA ALA A 168 -24.40 -38.79 -15.72
C ALA A 168 -25.48 -39.13 -14.67
N SER A 169 -25.59 -38.30 -13.63
CA SER A 169 -26.64 -38.45 -12.61
C SER A 169 -28.05 -38.39 -13.21
N ARG A 170 -28.31 -37.44 -14.12
CA ARG A 170 -29.60 -37.32 -14.82
C ARG A 170 -29.90 -38.56 -15.67
N GLN A 171 -28.89 -39.12 -16.33
CA GLN A 171 -29.00 -40.36 -17.09
C GLN A 171 -29.38 -41.54 -16.19
N PHE A 172 -28.67 -41.74 -15.07
CA PHE A 172 -28.97 -42.82 -14.11
C PHE A 172 -30.33 -42.66 -13.43
N HIS A 173 -30.72 -41.44 -13.07
CA HIS A 173 -32.06 -41.17 -12.56
C HIS A 173 -33.16 -41.46 -13.59
N THR A 174 -32.90 -41.17 -14.87
CA THR A 174 -33.85 -41.48 -15.94
C THR A 174 -33.99 -42.99 -16.14
N ALA A 175 -32.88 -43.73 -16.12
CA ALA A 175 -32.89 -45.19 -16.17
C ALA A 175 -33.67 -45.81 -15.01
N ASN A 176 -33.40 -45.37 -13.78
CA ASN A 176 -34.11 -45.84 -12.59
C ASN A 176 -35.61 -45.48 -12.64
N ARG A 177 -35.96 -44.28 -13.11
CA ARG A 177 -37.36 -43.88 -13.28
C ARG A 177 -38.08 -44.78 -14.29
N SER A 178 -37.51 -45.01 -15.47
CA SER A 178 -38.12 -45.88 -16.49
C SER A 178 -38.28 -47.33 -16.00
N ALA A 179 -37.32 -47.86 -15.23
CA ALA A 179 -37.47 -49.19 -14.64
C ALA A 179 -38.62 -49.26 -13.61
N GLN A 180 -38.79 -48.23 -12.77
CA GLN A 180 -39.90 -48.15 -11.81
C GLN A 180 -41.26 -47.95 -12.51
N GLU A 181 -41.31 -47.12 -13.56
CA GLU A 181 -42.52 -46.93 -14.38
C GLU A 181 -42.93 -48.23 -15.09
N ALA A 182 -41.98 -49.04 -15.54
CA ALA A 182 -42.26 -50.37 -16.08
C ALA A 182 -42.90 -51.30 -15.03
N VAL A 183 -42.46 -51.27 -13.77
CA VAL A 183 -43.09 -52.04 -12.67
C VAL A 183 -44.55 -51.63 -12.47
N PHE A 184 -44.82 -50.32 -12.39
CA PHE A 184 -46.18 -49.82 -12.24
C PHE A 184 -47.08 -50.21 -13.42
N THR A 185 -46.56 -50.10 -14.64
CA THR A 185 -47.32 -50.39 -15.87
C THR A 185 -47.62 -51.88 -16.01
N THR A 186 -46.65 -52.74 -15.68
CA THR A 186 -46.82 -54.21 -15.71
C THR A 186 -47.75 -54.71 -14.59
N GLU A 187 -47.78 -54.05 -13.44
CA GLU A 187 -48.74 -54.34 -12.38
C GLU A 187 -50.18 -53.99 -12.83
N ASP A 188 -50.39 -52.87 -13.52
CA ASP A 188 -51.71 -52.53 -14.08
C ASP A 188 -52.18 -53.57 -15.11
N VAL A 189 -51.26 -54.05 -15.96
CA VAL A 189 -51.56 -55.16 -16.90
C VAL A 189 -51.96 -56.42 -16.15
N ARG A 190 -51.24 -56.77 -15.06
CA ARG A 190 -51.54 -57.94 -14.24
C ARG A 190 -52.92 -57.83 -13.61
N VAL A 191 -53.22 -56.72 -12.93
CA VAL A 191 -54.51 -56.47 -12.28
C VAL A 191 -55.66 -56.50 -13.28
N LYS A 192 -55.47 -55.92 -14.48
CA LYS A 192 -56.49 -55.97 -15.54
C LYS A 192 -56.70 -57.38 -16.10
N ALA A 193 -55.64 -58.17 -16.25
CA ALA A 193 -55.75 -59.57 -16.67
C ALA A 193 -56.46 -60.42 -15.60
N ASP A 194 -56.16 -60.21 -14.31
CA ASP A 194 -56.86 -60.86 -13.20
C ASP A 194 -58.36 -60.50 -13.21
N ASN A 195 -58.67 -59.21 -13.34
CA ASN A 195 -60.06 -58.74 -13.37
C ASN A 195 -60.83 -59.24 -14.59
N LEU A 196 -60.16 -59.46 -15.73
CA LEU A 196 -60.78 -60.07 -16.91
C LEU A 196 -61.32 -61.46 -16.58
N ILE A 197 -60.56 -62.30 -15.88
CA ILE A 197 -61.01 -63.66 -15.53
C ILE A 197 -62.20 -63.62 -14.57
N VAL A 198 -62.22 -62.69 -13.63
CA VAL A 198 -63.28 -62.59 -12.61
C VAL A 198 -64.58 -61.98 -13.18
N SER A 199 -64.48 -61.19 -14.25
CA SER A 199 -65.61 -60.44 -14.80
C SER A 199 -66.49 -61.24 -15.77
N PHE A 200 -66.07 -62.43 -16.19
CA PHE A 200 -66.79 -63.27 -17.17
C PHE A 200 -66.99 -64.70 -16.64
N ASN A 201 -68.04 -65.37 -17.11
CA ASN A 201 -68.26 -66.78 -16.80
C ASN A 201 -67.23 -67.67 -17.51
N GLN A 202 -66.92 -68.82 -16.91
CA GLN A 202 -65.94 -69.76 -17.44
C GLN A 202 -66.26 -70.27 -18.86
N SER A 203 -67.55 -70.32 -19.24
CA SER A 203 -68.00 -70.70 -20.59
C SER A 203 -67.63 -69.70 -21.68
N ASP A 204 -67.46 -68.42 -21.31
CA ASP A 204 -67.34 -67.31 -22.24
C ASP A 204 -65.86 -66.93 -22.48
N LEU A 205 -64.96 -67.46 -21.66
CA LEU A 205 -63.53 -67.19 -21.67
C LEU A 205 -62.76 -68.32 -22.39
N PRO A 206 -61.97 -67.99 -23.43
CA PRO A 206 -61.11 -68.97 -24.07
C PRO A 206 -59.86 -69.24 -23.21
N GLN A 207 -59.15 -70.34 -23.45
CA GLN A 207 -57.95 -70.73 -22.67
C GLN A 207 -56.88 -69.63 -22.63
N GLN A 208 -56.80 -68.82 -23.69
CA GLN A 208 -55.90 -67.68 -23.82
C GLN A 208 -56.10 -66.63 -22.72
N ALA A 209 -57.31 -66.49 -22.15
CA ALA A 209 -57.57 -65.54 -21.06
C ALA A 209 -56.82 -65.93 -19.78
N TYR A 210 -56.80 -67.23 -19.44
CA TYR A 210 -56.02 -67.75 -18.32
C TYR A 210 -54.51 -67.64 -18.58
N GLN A 211 -54.09 -67.87 -19.83
CA GLN A 211 -52.70 -67.70 -20.24
C GLN A 211 -52.24 -66.23 -20.10
N LEU A 212 -53.10 -65.27 -20.44
CA LEU A 212 -52.81 -63.83 -20.31
C LEU A 212 -52.47 -63.47 -18.87
N THR A 213 -53.21 -63.99 -17.90
CA THR A 213 -52.96 -63.76 -16.47
C THR A 213 -51.66 -64.39 -15.98
N ILE A 214 -51.35 -65.62 -16.41
CA ILE A 214 -50.08 -66.27 -16.04
C ILE A 214 -48.89 -65.50 -16.62
N ASP A 215 -48.98 -65.09 -17.88
CA ASP A 215 -47.90 -64.36 -18.55
C ASP A 215 -47.79 -62.91 -18.06
N SER A 216 -48.88 -62.27 -17.60
CA SER A 216 -48.83 -60.94 -16.96
C SER A 216 -48.12 -60.97 -15.60
N ILE A 217 -48.29 -62.05 -14.81
CA ILE A 217 -47.52 -62.26 -13.57
C ILE A 217 -46.02 -62.38 -13.88
N ARG A 218 -45.65 -63.16 -14.90
CA ARG A 218 -44.24 -63.31 -15.32
C ARG A 218 -43.66 -61.99 -15.82
N LEU A 219 -44.44 -61.22 -16.56
CA LEU A 219 -44.08 -59.88 -17.03
C LEU A 219 -43.83 -58.92 -15.85
N TYR A 220 -44.70 -58.91 -14.83
CA TYR A 220 -44.51 -58.12 -13.61
C TYR A 220 -43.27 -58.54 -12.81
N HIS A 221 -42.98 -59.85 -12.72
CA HIS A 221 -41.75 -60.30 -12.05
C HIS A 221 -40.49 -59.85 -12.80
N ALA A 222 -40.49 -59.92 -14.14
CA ALA A 222 -39.35 -59.47 -14.95
C ALA A 222 -39.10 -57.95 -14.80
N SER A 223 -40.15 -57.13 -14.74
CA SER A 223 -40.00 -55.68 -14.53
C SER A 223 -39.47 -55.37 -13.12
N LYS A 224 -39.93 -56.11 -12.10
CA LYS A 224 -39.48 -55.96 -10.72
C LYS A 224 -38.01 -56.34 -10.56
N GLU A 225 -37.56 -57.39 -11.25
CA GLU A 225 -36.15 -57.78 -11.27
C GLU A 225 -35.26 -56.71 -11.92
N LEU A 226 -35.67 -56.15 -13.06
CA LEU A 226 -34.99 -55.03 -13.70
C LEU A 226 -34.89 -53.81 -12.77
N ALA A 227 -36.00 -53.41 -12.14
CA ALA A 227 -36.04 -52.28 -11.23
C ALA A 227 -35.17 -52.50 -9.98
N ASN A 228 -35.15 -53.71 -9.44
CA ASN A 228 -34.32 -54.06 -8.29
C ASN A 228 -32.83 -53.98 -8.64
N LYS A 229 -32.40 -54.59 -9.76
CA LYS A 229 -31.01 -54.49 -10.22
C LYS A 229 -30.60 -53.05 -10.54
N THR A 230 -31.47 -52.29 -11.20
CA THR A 230 -31.22 -50.88 -11.53
C THR A 230 -31.02 -50.04 -10.27
N TYR A 231 -31.85 -50.26 -9.24
CA TYR A 231 -31.78 -49.56 -7.96
C TYR A 231 -30.47 -49.83 -7.22
N HIS A 232 -29.97 -51.08 -7.23
CA HIS A 232 -28.77 -51.47 -6.47
C HIS A 232 -27.45 -51.25 -7.21
N LEU A 233 -27.44 -51.34 -8.54
CA LEU A 233 -26.20 -51.30 -9.32
C LEU A 233 -25.83 -49.90 -9.82
N LEU A 234 -26.82 -49.01 -10.03
CA LEU A 234 -26.54 -47.64 -10.45
C LEU A 234 -26.15 -46.76 -9.26
N PRO A 235 -25.04 -46.01 -9.36
CA PRO A 235 -24.62 -45.10 -8.29
C PRO A 235 -25.60 -43.93 -8.13
N ARG A 236 -25.75 -43.46 -6.89
CA ARG A 236 -26.58 -42.30 -6.51
C ARG A 236 -25.70 -41.19 -5.99
N GLY A 237 -26.21 -39.95 -6.06
CA GLY A 237 -25.50 -38.79 -5.51
C GLY A 237 -24.27 -38.39 -6.33
N VAL A 238 -24.11 -38.89 -7.57
CA VAL A 238 -23.01 -38.47 -8.46
C VAL A 238 -23.04 -36.96 -8.70
N ALA A 239 -24.24 -36.39 -8.90
CA ALA A 239 -24.42 -34.94 -8.99
C ALA A 239 -24.12 -34.25 -7.65
N ASP A 240 -24.53 -34.83 -6.52
CA ASP A 240 -24.28 -34.24 -5.20
C ASP A 240 -22.77 -34.14 -4.93
N MET A 241 -21.99 -35.16 -5.31
CA MET A 241 -20.53 -35.12 -5.25
C MET A 241 -19.94 -33.97 -6.07
N GLY A 242 -20.42 -33.78 -7.31
CA GLY A 242 -20.03 -32.64 -8.15
C GLY A 242 -20.37 -31.30 -7.51
N THR A 243 -21.59 -31.14 -6.99
CA THR A 243 -22.00 -29.89 -6.32
C THR A 243 -21.24 -29.64 -5.02
N HIS A 244 -20.82 -30.69 -4.30
CA HIS A 244 -19.99 -30.56 -3.11
C HIS A 244 -18.58 -30.08 -3.45
N MET A 245 -17.98 -30.64 -4.50
CA MET A 245 -16.71 -30.16 -5.05
C MET A 245 -16.82 -28.69 -5.47
N GLU A 246 -17.88 -28.34 -6.20
CA GLU A 246 -18.13 -26.96 -6.65
C GLU A 246 -18.26 -25.99 -5.47
N LYS A 247 -19.06 -26.34 -4.45
CA LYS A 247 -19.23 -25.52 -3.23
C LYS A 247 -17.93 -25.34 -2.45
N GLY A 248 -17.16 -26.42 -2.29
CA GLY A 248 -15.85 -26.38 -1.62
C GLY A 248 -14.89 -25.44 -2.34
N TYR A 249 -14.83 -25.55 -3.67
CA TYR A 249 -14.06 -24.64 -4.51
C TYR A 249 -14.59 -23.19 -4.46
N PHE A 250 -15.90 -22.97 -4.48
CA PHE A 250 -16.49 -21.63 -4.33
C PHE A 250 -16.11 -20.97 -3.00
N ALA A 251 -16.09 -21.73 -1.90
CA ALA A 251 -15.65 -21.21 -0.59
C ALA A 251 -14.17 -20.78 -0.64
N LEU A 252 -13.32 -21.61 -1.26
CA LEU A 252 -11.91 -21.28 -1.50
C LEU A 252 -11.77 -20.02 -2.36
N LYS A 253 -12.48 -19.95 -3.47
CA LYS A 253 -12.53 -18.82 -4.40
C LYS A 253 -12.98 -17.52 -3.71
N ALA A 254 -14.06 -17.58 -2.94
CA ALA A 254 -14.59 -16.42 -2.21
C ALA A 254 -13.58 -15.89 -1.19
N SER A 255 -12.88 -16.77 -0.48
CA SER A 255 -11.84 -16.37 0.48
C SER A 255 -10.65 -15.69 -0.21
N THR A 256 -10.24 -16.22 -1.37
CA THR A 256 -9.15 -15.69 -2.18
C THR A 256 -9.48 -14.31 -2.76
N ASN A 257 -10.63 -14.18 -3.42
CA ASN A 257 -11.07 -12.92 -4.01
C ASN A 257 -11.31 -11.84 -2.96
N SER A 258 -11.82 -12.22 -1.79
CA SER A 258 -11.97 -11.29 -0.67
C SER A 258 -10.61 -10.77 -0.21
N ALA A 259 -9.60 -11.65 -0.10
CA ALA A 259 -8.24 -11.25 0.26
C ALA A 259 -7.61 -10.33 -0.79
N ILE A 260 -7.73 -10.66 -2.08
CA ILE A 260 -7.22 -9.86 -3.19
C ILE A 260 -7.90 -8.48 -3.22
N LEU A 261 -9.23 -8.41 -3.06
CA LEU A 261 -9.97 -7.16 -3.04
C LEU A 261 -9.54 -6.27 -1.87
N VAL A 262 -9.36 -6.87 -0.67
CA VAL A 262 -8.83 -6.15 0.48
C VAL A 262 -7.42 -5.63 0.19
N VAL A 263 -6.53 -6.44 -0.39
CA VAL A 263 -5.17 -6.01 -0.81
C VAL A 263 -5.22 -4.87 -1.83
N ALA A 264 -6.11 -4.95 -2.82
CA ALA A 264 -6.21 -3.95 -3.88
C ALA A 264 -6.79 -2.62 -3.38
N LEU A 265 -7.91 -2.66 -2.65
CA LEU A 265 -8.52 -1.48 -2.04
C LEU A 265 -7.57 -0.85 -1.03
N SER A 266 -6.92 -1.68 -0.23
CA SER A 266 -5.93 -1.21 0.72
C SER A 266 -4.79 -0.51 -0.05
N SER A 267 -4.15 -1.17 -1.03
CA SER A 267 -3.05 -0.59 -1.82
C SER A 267 -3.43 0.74 -2.48
N PHE A 268 -4.64 0.85 -3.02
CA PHE A 268 -5.16 2.09 -3.60
C PHE A 268 -5.29 3.21 -2.55
N MET A 269 -5.85 2.88 -1.38
CA MET A 269 -5.95 3.84 -0.26
C MET A 269 -4.58 4.25 0.28
N CYS A 270 -3.58 3.37 0.23
CA CYS A 270 -2.20 3.73 0.57
C CYS A 270 -1.61 4.72 -0.44
N MET A 271 -1.79 4.47 -1.74
CA MET A 271 -1.31 5.40 -2.78
C MET A 271 -1.94 6.79 -2.65
N SER A 272 -3.23 6.87 -2.32
CA SER A 272 -3.90 8.16 -2.09
C SER A 272 -3.47 8.83 -0.78
N ALA A 273 -3.16 8.05 0.26
CA ALA A 273 -2.80 8.57 1.58
C ALA A 273 -1.34 9.07 1.72
N ILE A 274 -0.42 8.63 0.86
CA ILE A 274 1.00 9.06 0.87
C ILE A 274 1.14 10.60 0.85
N GLY A 275 0.18 11.32 0.26
CA GLY A 275 0.18 12.79 0.20
C GLY A 275 -0.52 13.53 1.36
N TRP A 276 -1.26 12.84 2.25
CA TRP A 276 -2.21 13.50 3.17
C TRP A 276 -1.92 13.33 4.66
N SER A 277 -1.32 12.21 5.13
CA SER A 277 -1.10 11.99 6.57
C SER A 277 -0.01 10.95 6.88
N MET A 278 0.93 11.29 7.77
CA MET A 278 2.06 10.45 8.18
C MET A 278 1.66 9.18 8.95
N ALA A 279 0.54 9.21 9.68
CA ALA A 279 0.09 8.05 10.46
C ALA A 279 -0.62 6.99 9.59
N MET A 280 -1.08 7.36 8.39
CA MET A 280 -1.87 6.49 7.53
C MET A 280 -1.06 5.33 6.91
N PRO A 281 0.16 5.54 6.35
CA PRO A 281 1.00 4.46 5.85
C PRO A 281 1.37 3.41 6.92
N LEU A 282 1.50 3.82 8.18
CA LEU A 282 1.79 2.93 9.30
C LEU A 282 0.56 2.09 9.69
N ARG A 283 -0.59 2.74 9.89
CA ARG A 283 -1.88 2.06 10.15
C ARG A 283 -2.22 1.09 9.02
N PHE A 284 -1.87 1.48 7.80
CA PHE A 284 -2.02 0.68 6.60
C PHE A 284 -1.12 -0.56 6.58
N SER A 285 0.16 -0.39 6.88
CA SER A 285 1.11 -1.51 7.00
C SER A 285 0.65 -2.50 8.05
N ILE A 286 0.11 -2.02 9.17
CA ILE A 286 -0.47 -2.85 10.24
C ILE A 286 -1.70 -3.64 9.73
N LEU A 287 -2.60 -3.00 8.97
CA LEU A 287 -3.78 -3.67 8.39
C LEU A 287 -3.40 -4.74 7.34
N LEU A 288 -2.43 -4.46 6.46
CA LEU A 288 -1.88 -5.44 5.52
C LEU A 288 -1.27 -6.64 6.26
N ILE A 289 -0.48 -6.39 7.32
CA ILE A 289 0.15 -7.45 8.12
C ILE A 289 -0.92 -8.31 8.82
N LEU A 290 -1.93 -7.68 9.44
CA LEU A 290 -2.98 -8.38 10.21
C LEU A 290 -3.96 -9.19 9.36
N SER A 291 -4.32 -8.70 8.17
CA SER A 291 -5.37 -9.33 7.36
C SER A 291 -4.83 -10.24 6.26
N VAL A 292 -3.70 -9.88 5.63
CA VAL A 292 -3.29 -10.50 4.37
C VAL A 292 -2.27 -11.61 4.58
N VAL A 293 -1.35 -11.46 5.54
CA VAL A 293 -0.27 -12.44 5.77
C VAL A 293 -0.84 -13.81 6.19
N PRO A 294 -1.74 -13.92 7.19
CA PRO A 294 -2.27 -15.22 7.60
C PRO A 294 -3.08 -15.88 6.48
N VAL A 295 -3.98 -15.12 5.84
CA VAL A 295 -4.85 -15.63 4.77
C VAL A 295 -4.02 -16.10 3.57
N SER A 296 -3.06 -15.29 3.14
CA SER A 296 -2.19 -15.63 2.00
C SER A 296 -1.38 -16.89 2.23
N HIS A 297 -0.83 -17.08 3.44
CA HIS A 297 -0.06 -18.28 3.76
C HIS A 297 -0.97 -19.52 3.90
N THR A 298 -2.19 -19.37 4.42
CA THR A 298 -3.14 -20.49 4.41
C THR A 298 -3.48 -20.91 2.98
N LEU A 299 -3.66 -19.95 2.06
CA LEU A 299 -3.94 -20.24 0.65
C LEU A 299 -2.77 -20.93 -0.06
N ILE A 300 -1.50 -20.61 0.26
CA ILE A 300 -0.33 -21.36 -0.26
C ILE A 300 -0.47 -22.85 0.08
N GLY A 301 -0.80 -23.16 1.34
CA GLY A 301 -0.95 -24.55 1.79
C GLY A 301 -2.12 -25.25 1.12
N VAL A 302 -3.25 -24.55 0.95
CA VAL A 302 -4.44 -25.11 0.29
C VAL A 302 -4.17 -25.36 -1.21
N TYR A 303 -3.60 -24.40 -1.95
CA TYR A 303 -3.29 -24.59 -3.37
C TYR A 303 -2.25 -25.68 -3.60
N LEU A 304 -1.24 -25.78 -2.74
CA LEU A 304 -0.26 -26.87 -2.80
C LEU A 304 -0.95 -28.23 -2.60
N SER A 305 -1.80 -28.33 -1.58
CA SER A 305 -2.54 -29.55 -1.28
C SER A 305 -3.49 -29.93 -2.42
N SER A 306 -4.20 -28.95 -3.00
CA SER A 306 -5.08 -29.15 -4.16
C SER A 306 -4.29 -29.57 -5.41
N ALA A 307 -3.11 -28.97 -5.66
CA ALA A 307 -2.25 -29.36 -6.77
C ALA A 307 -1.72 -30.79 -6.62
N MET A 308 -1.29 -31.18 -5.42
CA MET A 308 -0.84 -32.54 -5.11
C MET A 308 -1.98 -33.57 -5.28
N MET A 309 -3.13 -33.31 -4.67
CA MET A 309 -4.29 -34.21 -4.76
C MET A 309 -4.79 -34.37 -6.20
N THR A 310 -4.78 -33.27 -6.98
CA THR A 310 -5.16 -33.34 -8.40
C THR A 310 -4.09 -34.08 -9.21
N ALA A 311 -2.81 -33.94 -8.89
CA ALA A 311 -1.74 -34.69 -9.55
C ALA A 311 -1.87 -36.20 -9.30
N ASP A 312 -2.09 -36.61 -8.05
CA ASP A 312 -2.26 -38.02 -7.70
C ASP A 312 -3.46 -38.64 -8.42
N PHE A 313 -4.57 -37.90 -8.52
CA PHE A 313 -5.72 -38.31 -9.34
C PHE A 313 -5.34 -38.44 -10.82
N CYS A 314 -4.56 -37.51 -11.36
CA CYS A 314 -4.26 -37.42 -12.79
C CYS A 314 -3.18 -38.38 -13.31
N VAL A 315 -2.42 -39.04 -12.43
CA VAL A 315 -1.46 -40.09 -12.84
C VAL A 315 -2.20 -41.34 -13.34
N GLU A 316 -3.20 -41.78 -12.59
CA GLU A 316 -4.09 -42.88 -12.99
C GLU A 316 -5.56 -42.47 -12.80
N PRO A 317 -6.11 -41.62 -13.70
CA PRO A 317 -7.45 -41.05 -13.52
C PRO A 317 -8.56 -42.10 -13.55
N LEU A 318 -8.34 -43.21 -14.25
CA LEU A 318 -9.28 -44.33 -14.27
C LEU A 318 -9.33 -45.01 -12.89
N ASN A 319 -8.19 -45.49 -12.40
CA ASN A 319 -8.07 -46.17 -11.12
C ASN A 319 -8.52 -45.27 -9.96
N SER A 320 -8.11 -44.00 -9.98
CA SER A 320 -8.49 -42.98 -8.98
C SER A 320 -9.98 -42.62 -9.01
N THR A 321 -10.66 -42.79 -10.16
CA THR A 321 -12.12 -42.65 -10.20
C THR A 321 -12.79 -43.87 -9.57
N MET A 322 -12.21 -45.05 -9.75
CA MET A 322 -12.71 -46.29 -9.14
C MET A 322 -12.44 -46.40 -7.63
N THR A 323 -11.58 -45.57 -7.06
CA THR A 323 -11.51 -45.44 -5.59
C THR A 323 -12.63 -44.57 -5.03
N LEU A 324 -13.17 -43.64 -5.82
CA LEU A 324 -14.30 -42.77 -5.42
C LEU A 324 -15.65 -43.47 -5.51
N PHE A 325 -15.76 -44.49 -6.38
CA PHE A 325 -16.98 -45.28 -6.56
C PHE A 325 -16.67 -46.74 -6.29
N PRO A 326 -17.50 -47.47 -5.50
CA PRO A 326 -17.26 -48.89 -5.27
C PRO A 326 -17.07 -49.66 -6.59
N HIS A 327 -16.04 -50.51 -6.67
CA HIS A 327 -15.84 -51.38 -7.84
C HIS A 327 -17.11 -52.19 -8.11
N SER A 328 -17.79 -51.81 -9.19
CA SER A 328 -19.00 -52.43 -9.67
C SER A 328 -18.80 -52.64 -11.17
N PRO A 329 -19.10 -53.83 -11.71
CA PRO A 329 -19.00 -54.08 -13.16
C PRO A 329 -19.87 -53.12 -13.99
N VAL A 330 -20.86 -52.47 -13.35
CA VAL A 330 -21.68 -51.43 -13.98
C VAL A 330 -20.90 -50.13 -14.14
N MET A 331 -20.06 -49.76 -13.16
CA MET A 331 -19.26 -48.54 -13.25
C MET A 331 -18.14 -48.68 -14.29
N ASP A 332 -17.50 -49.85 -14.35
CA ASP A 332 -16.50 -50.19 -15.37
C ASP A 332 -17.10 -50.05 -16.78
N TYR A 333 -18.33 -50.55 -16.98
CA TYR A 333 -19.04 -50.38 -18.25
C TYR A 333 -19.24 -48.91 -18.66
N TYR A 334 -19.63 -48.03 -17.73
CA TYR A 334 -19.89 -46.62 -18.04
C TYR A 334 -18.63 -45.77 -18.20
N ILE A 335 -17.54 -46.11 -17.50
CA ILE A 335 -16.28 -45.36 -17.55
C ILE A 335 -15.39 -45.87 -18.70
N GLU A 336 -15.18 -47.18 -18.81
CA GLU A 336 -14.28 -47.75 -19.82
C GLU A 336 -14.95 -47.92 -21.18
N CYS A 337 -16.25 -48.23 -21.19
CA CYS A 337 -17.08 -48.45 -22.39
C CYS A 337 -16.34 -49.17 -23.54
N PRO A 338 -15.88 -50.41 -23.34
CA PRO A 338 -15.11 -51.14 -24.35
C PRO A 338 -15.94 -51.45 -25.60
N ALA A 339 -15.29 -51.60 -26.76
CA ALA A 339 -15.97 -51.84 -28.03
C ALA A 339 -16.86 -53.10 -28.07
N SER A 340 -16.58 -54.10 -27.21
CA SER A 340 -17.36 -55.33 -27.04
C SER A 340 -18.17 -55.38 -25.75
N ALA A 341 -18.42 -54.23 -25.11
CA ALA A 341 -19.12 -54.18 -23.83
C ALA A 341 -20.58 -54.60 -23.96
N THR A 342 -20.98 -55.64 -23.23
CA THR A 342 -22.39 -55.98 -23.05
C THR A 342 -23.01 -55.09 -21.98
N ASN A 343 -24.16 -54.49 -22.28
CA ASN A 343 -24.93 -53.71 -21.32
C ASN A 343 -25.18 -54.56 -20.05
N PRO A 344 -24.87 -54.04 -18.83
CA PRO A 344 -25.04 -54.78 -17.57
C PRO A 344 -26.46 -55.26 -17.29
N PHE A 345 -27.45 -54.64 -17.94
CA PHE A 345 -28.87 -54.95 -17.80
C PHE A 345 -29.45 -55.69 -19.02
N TYR A 346 -28.59 -56.16 -19.94
CA TYR A 346 -29.02 -56.80 -21.19
C TYR A 346 -29.92 -58.02 -20.95
N ALA A 347 -29.59 -58.85 -19.96
CA ALA A 347 -30.36 -60.05 -19.65
C ALA A 347 -31.76 -59.72 -19.11
N GLU A 348 -31.87 -58.74 -18.22
CA GLU A 348 -33.12 -58.32 -17.59
C GLU A 348 -34.03 -57.61 -18.60
N VAL A 349 -33.45 -56.73 -19.42
CA VAL A 349 -34.18 -56.06 -20.50
C VAL A 349 -34.66 -57.07 -21.53
N GLY A 350 -33.80 -58.02 -21.92
CA GLY A 350 -34.17 -59.11 -22.83
C GLY A 350 -35.29 -59.98 -22.28
N SER A 351 -35.22 -60.35 -20.99
CA SER A 351 -36.29 -61.08 -20.29
C SER A 351 -37.60 -60.29 -20.28
N LEU A 352 -37.56 -59.01 -19.92
CA LEU A 352 -38.72 -58.13 -19.89
C LEU A 352 -39.37 -57.99 -21.27
N GLN A 353 -38.57 -57.74 -22.31
CA GLN A 353 -39.04 -57.66 -23.69
C GLN A 353 -39.68 -58.97 -24.13
N GLN A 354 -39.04 -60.11 -23.85
CA GLN A 354 -39.55 -61.42 -24.24
C GLN A 354 -40.90 -61.73 -23.57
N GLN A 355 -41.09 -61.36 -22.30
CA GLN A 355 -42.38 -61.53 -21.63
C GLN A 355 -43.42 -60.55 -22.18
N ALA A 356 -43.06 -59.30 -22.47
CA ALA A 356 -43.97 -58.32 -23.06
C ALA A 356 -44.49 -58.79 -24.43
N ASP A 357 -43.61 -59.32 -25.28
CA ASP A 357 -43.97 -59.87 -26.60
C ASP A 357 -44.87 -61.12 -26.51
N LYS A 358 -44.74 -61.91 -25.43
CA LYS A 358 -45.64 -63.05 -25.18
C LYS A 358 -47.03 -62.56 -24.79
N VAL A 359 -47.12 -61.65 -23.82
CA VAL A 359 -48.40 -61.08 -23.37
C VAL A 359 -49.10 -60.37 -24.53
N MET A 360 -48.36 -59.62 -25.36
CA MET A 360 -48.91 -58.94 -26.54
C MET A 360 -49.46 -59.93 -27.58
N ARG A 361 -48.79 -61.06 -27.83
CA ARG A 361 -49.31 -62.11 -28.72
C ARG A 361 -50.59 -62.76 -28.18
N VAL A 362 -50.65 -63.03 -26.87
CA VAL A 362 -51.85 -63.60 -26.22
C VAL A 362 -53.00 -62.58 -26.24
N GLN A 363 -52.73 -61.32 -25.96
CA GLN A 363 -53.70 -60.22 -26.04
C GLN A 363 -54.25 -60.06 -27.46
N ALA A 364 -53.41 -60.13 -28.50
CA ALA A 364 -53.86 -60.05 -29.89
C ALA A 364 -54.74 -61.25 -30.30
N ALA A 365 -54.43 -62.45 -29.79
CA ALA A 365 -55.28 -63.63 -29.99
C ALA A 365 -56.65 -63.48 -29.31
N LEU A 366 -56.68 -62.90 -28.10
CA LEU A 366 -57.92 -62.57 -27.39
C LEU A 366 -58.71 -61.48 -28.10
N ASP A 367 -58.05 -60.46 -28.67
CA ASP A 367 -58.73 -59.43 -29.47
C ASP A 367 -59.38 -60.04 -30.73
N ALA A 368 -58.70 -60.98 -31.38
CA ALA A 368 -59.27 -61.73 -32.49
C ALA A 368 -60.48 -62.59 -32.08
N TYR A 369 -60.43 -63.22 -30.90
CA TYR A 369 -61.58 -63.92 -30.32
C TYR A 369 -62.73 -62.96 -30.03
N ALA A 370 -62.47 -61.84 -29.34
CA ALA A 370 -63.45 -60.85 -28.95
C ALA A 370 -64.23 -60.27 -30.14
N ARG A 371 -63.56 -60.06 -31.29
CA ARG A 371 -64.23 -59.60 -32.54
C ARG A 371 -65.34 -60.53 -33.02
N GLY A 372 -65.29 -61.82 -32.70
CA GLY A 372 -66.26 -62.82 -33.12
C GLY A 372 -67.40 -63.12 -32.12
N HIS A 373 -67.41 -62.51 -30.93
CA HIS A 373 -68.23 -62.96 -29.79
C HIS A 373 -69.26 -61.94 -29.27
N GLY A 374 -69.92 -61.22 -30.18
CA GLY A 374 -71.07 -60.34 -29.88
C GLY A 374 -70.81 -59.31 -28.76
N ASP A 375 -71.82 -59.05 -27.92
CA ASP A 375 -71.76 -58.05 -26.84
C ASP A 375 -70.76 -58.41 -25.72
N VAL A 376 -70.50 -59.71 -25.53
CA VAL A 376 -69.51 -60.20 -24.54
C VAL A 376 -68.11 -59.86 -25.02
N GLY A 377 -67.82 -60.12 -26.30
CA GLY A 377 -66.56 -59.76 -26.94
C GLY A 377 -66.31 -58.26 -26.97
N GLN A 378 -67.33 -57.44 -27.25
CA GLN A 378 -67.20 -55.97 -27.21
C GLN A 378 -66.85 -55.44 -25.81
N ARG A 379 -67.49 -55.95 -24.75
CA ARG A 379 -67.15 -55.58 -23.36
C ARG A 379 -65.76 -56.06 -22.98
N MET A 380 -65.40 -57.30 -23.32
CA MET A 380 -64.07 -57.85 -23.08
C MET A 380 -62.99 -56.96 -23.73
N LYS A 381 -63.24 -56.51 -24.96
CA LYS A 381 -62.33 -55.64 -25.68
C LYS A 381 -62.21 -54.26 -25.04
N HIS A 382 -63.32 -53.54 -24.88
CA HIS A 382 -63.32 -52.17 -24.40
C HIS A 382 -62.81 -52.04 -22.95
N ASP A 383 -63.24 -52.93 -22.04
CA ASP A 383 -62.97 -52.78 -20.62
C ASP A 383 -61.60 -53.34 -20.20
N PHE A 384 -61.05 -54.29 -20.99
CA PHE A 384 -59.83 -55.02 -20.62
C PHE A 384 -58.79 -55.06 -21.73
N LEU A 385 -59.10 -55.58 -22.93
CA LEU A 385 -58.07 -55.87 -23.94
C LEU A 385 -57.46 -54.59 -24.54
N ASP A 386 -58.25 -53.55 -24.81
CA ASP A 386 -57.76 -52.26 -25.31
C ASP A 386 -56.89 -51.55 -24.25
N PRO A 387 -57.32 -51.40 -22.98
CA PRO A 387 -56.46 -50.89 -21.91
C PRO A 387 -55.16 -51.69 -21.70
N ILE A 388 -55.23 -53.03 -21.79
CA ILE A 388 -54.02 -53.88 -21.69
C ILE A 388 -53.10 -53.62 -22.88
N HIS A 389 -53.64 -53.50 -24.09
CA HIS A 389 -52.86 -53.18 -25.28
C HIS A 389 -52.10 -51.85 -25.13
N ASP A 390 -52.79 -50.79 -24.72
CA ASP A 390 -52.21 -49.46 -24.52
C ASP A 390 -51.05 -49.51 -23.50
N ARG A 391 -51.22 -50.27 -22.40
CA ARG A 391 -50.18 -50.46 -21.40
C ARG A 391 -48.99 -51.25 -21.92
N LEU A 392 -49.20 -52.26 -22.75
CA LEU A 392 -48.13 -53.03 -23.38
C LEU A 392 -47.33 -52.20 -24.39
N VAL A 393 -47.99 -51.33 -25.16
CA VAL A 393 -47.32 -50.35 -26.02
C VAL A 393 -46.47 -49.41 -25.17
N HIS A 394 -47.01 -48.90 -24.07
CA HIS A 394 -46.27 -48.04 -23.16
C HIS A 394 -45.07 -48.74 -22.51
N ILE A 395 -45.18 -50.03 -22.16
CA ILE A 395 -44.03 -50.82 -21.67
C ILE A 395 -42.90 -50.86 -22.72
N ASN A 396 -43.24 -51.07 -24.00
CA ASN A 396 -42.24 -51.10 -25.07
C ASN A 396 -41.56 -49.73 -25.27
N GLU A 397 -42.30 -48.63 -25.09
CA GLU A 397 -41.72 -47.28 -25.05
C GLU A 397 -40.74 -47.12 -23.87
N GLN A 398 -41.12 -47.59 -22.68
CA GLN A 398 -40.27 -47.54 -21.48
C GLN A 398 -39.01 -48.39 -21.63
N ILE A 399 -39.09 -49.57 -22.22
CA ILE A 399 -37.92 -50.41 -22.54
C ILE A 399 -36.99 -49.69 -23.53
N THR A 400 -37.55 -49.06 -24.55
CA THR A 400 -36.78 -48.29 -25.54
C THR A 400 -36.09 -47.09 -24.89
N GLN A 401 -36.79 -46.36 -24.02
CA GLN A 401 -36.23 -45.25 -23.26
C GLN A 401 -35.14 -45.71 -22.29
N PHE A 402 -35.37 -46.82 -21.58
CA PHE A 402 -34.38 -47.44 -20.71
C PHE A 402 -33.12 -47.80 -21.51
N ASN A 403 -33.24 -48.53 -22.62
CA ASN A 403 -32.10 -48.89 -23.47
C ASN A 403 -31.27 -47.69 -23.94
N ARG A 404 -31.92 -46.58 -24.32
CA ARG A 404 -31.21 -45.34 -24.68
C ARG A 404 -30.43 -44.76 -23.51
N SER A 405 -30.99 -44.81 -22.30
CA SER A 405 -30.33 -44.33 -21.08
C SER A 405 -29.18 -45.23 -20.60
N GLN A 406 -29.06 -46.45 -21.14
CA GLN A 406 -27.99 -47.41 -20.80
C GLN A 406 -26.76 -47.33 -21.72
N ALA A 407 -26.75 -46.43 -22.71
CA ALA A 407 -25.60 -46.26 -23.59
C ALA A 407 -24.40 -45.64 -22.83
N CYS A 408 -23.25 -46.34 -22.80
CA CYS A 408 -22.06 -45.87 -22.09
C CYS A 408 -21.34 -44.70 -22.80
N ASN A 409 -21.45 -44.58 -24.13
CA ASN A 409 -20.74 -43.56 -24.92
C ASN A 409 -20.90 -42.13 -24.38
N THR A 410 -22.12 -41.75 -23.99
CA THR A 410 -22.40 -40.40 -23.47
C THR A 410 -21.70 -40.16 -22.15
N THR A 411 -21.74 -41.14 -21.24
CA THR A 411 -21.11 -41.08 -19.92
C THR A 411 -19.59 -41.11 -20.04
N GLN A 412 -19.03 -42.00 -20.87
CA GLN A 412 -17.61 -42.09 -21.14
C GLN A 412 -17.06 -40.80 -21.76
N HIS A 413 -17.73 -40.23 -22.77
CA HIS A 413 -17.30 -38.98 -23.37
C HIS A 413 -17.36 -37.83 -22.35
N GLY A 414 -18.38 -37.81 -21.49
CA GLY A 414 -18.45 -36.88 -20.36
C GLY A 414 -17.28 -37.04 -19.39
N TYR A 415 -16.95 -38.28 -19.03
CA TYR A 415 -15.83 -38.63 -18.16
C TYR A 415 -14.48 -38.23 -18.75
N GLN A 416 -14.19 -38.58 -20.00
CA GLN A 416 -12.94 -38.21 -20.69
C GLN A 416 -12.78 -36.70 -20.77
N ARG A 417 -13.87 -35.98 -21.06
CA ARG A 417 -13.85 -34.51 -21.10
C ARG A 417 -13.60 -33.89 -19.73
N ALA A 418 -14.23 -34.42 -18.68
CA ALA A 418 -14.05 -33.95 -17.31
C ALA A 418 -12.62 -34.20 -16.81
N THR A 419 -12.12 -35.43 -16.99
CA THR A 419 -10.75 -35.80 -16.58
C THR A 419 -9.69 -35.04 -17.37
N ALA A 420 -9.81 -34.92 -18.69
CA ALA A 420 -8.91 -34.09 -19.48
C ALA A 420 -8.93 -32.64 -19.02
N SER A 421 -10.13 -32.07 -18.79
CA SER A 421 -10.25 -30.68 -18.32
C SER A 421 -9.62 -30.46 -16.93
N LEU A 422 -9.86 -31.38 -15.99
CA LEU A 422 -9.29 -31.32 -14.65
C LEU A 422 -7.76 -31.48 -14.67
N CYS A 423 -7.25 -32.45 -15.43
CA CYS A 423 -5.82 -32.74 -15.50
C CYS A 423 -5.04 -31.74 -16.34
N GLU A 424 -5.66 -31.07 -17.30
CA GLU A 424 -5.01 -30.03 -18.11
C GLU A 424 -5.17 -28.65 -17.46
N TYR A 425 -6.41 -28.17 -17.30
CA TYR A 425 -6.68 -26.81 -16.82
C TYR A 425 -6.69 -26.71 -15.30
N GLY A 426 -7.22 -27.72 -14.60
CA GLY A 426 -7.23 -27.74 -13.13
C GLY A 426 -5.81 -27.77 -12.56
N MET A 427 -4.94 -28.64 -13.09
CA MET A 427 -3.53 -28.74 -12.67
C MET A 427 -2.74 -27.45 -12.92
N VAL A 428 -2.80 -26.91 -14.14
CA VAL A 428 -2.10 -25.66 -14.47
C VAL A 428 -2.66 -24.49 -13.66
N GLY A 429 -3.98 -24.46 -13.45
CA GLY A 429 -4.66 -23.46 -12.63
C GLY A 429 -4.21 -23.48 -11.17
N PHE A 430 -4.25 -24.63 -10.51
CA PHE A 430 -3.79 -24.76 -9.11
C PHE A 430 -2.30 -24.45 -8.95
N PHE A 431 -1.47 -24.92 -9.87
CA PHE A 431 -0.03 -24.59 -9.86
C PHE A 431 0.19 -23.08 -10.03
N SER A 432 -0.49 -22.47 -11.00
CA SER A 432 -0.42 -21.04 -11.24
C SER A 432 -0.84 -20.26 -10.00
N MET A 433 -1.98 -20.60 -9.38
CA MET A 433 -2.41 -19.98 -8.12
C MET A 433 -1.36 -20.11 -7.01
N TRP A 434 -0.79 -21.30 -6.85
CA TRP A 434 0.23 -21.56 -5.83
C TRP A 434 1.48 -20.69 -6.00
N VAL A 435 2.05 -20.65 -7.21
CA VAL A 435 3.23 -19.82 -7.53
C VAL A 435 2.92 -18.35 -7.32
N HIS A 436 1.77 -17.88 -7.81
CA HIS A 436 1.37 -16.48 -7.66
C HIS A 436 1.13 -16.09 -6.21
N GLN A 437 0.59 -16.99 -5.39
CA GLN A 437 0.40 -16.73 -3.97
C GLN A 437 1.73 -16.60 -3.22
N ILE A 438 2.75 -17.38 -3.59
CA ILE A 438 4.12 -17.25 -3.05
C ILE A 438 4.74 -15.91 -3.48
N LEU A 439 4.65 -15.56 -4.76
CA LEU A 439 5.15 -14.29 -5.28
C LEU A 439 4.46 -13.10 -4.62
N LEU A 440 3.14 -13.17 -4.45
CA LEU A 440 2.37 -12.15 -3.75
C LEU A 440 2.86 -11.98 -2.31
N CYS A 441 3.10 -13.07 -1.57
CA CYS A 441 3.62 -12.99 -0.20
C CYS A 441 5.01 -12.34 -0.13
N MET A 442 5.91 -12.72 -1.04
CA MET A 442 7.25 -12.13 -1.12
C MET A 442 7.20 -10.64 -1.44
N LEU A 443 6.38 -10.25 -2.42
CA LEU A 443 6.21 -8.85 -2.81
C LEU A 443 5.55 -8.04 -1.70
N LEU A 444 4.56 -8.59 -0.99
CA LEU A 444 3.94 -7.94 0.16
C LEU A 444 4.93 -7.73 1.30
N PHE A 445 5.78 -8.73 1.61
CA PHE A 445 6.83 -8.59 2.61
C PHE A 445 7.78 -7.44 2.26
N VAL A 446 8.28 -7.41 1.02
CA VAL A 446 9.18 -6.34 0.53
C VAL A 446 8.48 -4.98 0.53
N ALA A 447 7.21 -4.93 0.13
CA ALA A 447 6.42 -3.70 0.12
C ALA A 447 6.22 -3.16 1.54
N VAL A 448 5.83 -4.00 2.51
CA VAL A 448 5.67 -3.59 3.92
C VAL A 448 6.99 -3.07 4.48
N VAL A 449 8.10 -3.78 4.27
CA VAL A 449 9.43 -3.32 4.71
C VAL A 449 9.77 -1.97 4.07
N THR A 450 9.53 -1.83 2.77
CA THR A 450 9.79 -0.58 2.03
C THR A 450 8.94 0.57 2.56
N ILE A 451 7.64 0.36 2.79
CA ILE A 451 6.71 1.38 3.33
C ILE A 451 7.15 1.80 4.73
N VAL A 452 7.54 0.85 5.60
CA VAL A 452 8.06 1.17 6.93
C VAL A 452 9.36 1.96 6.85
N LEU A 453 10.25 1.65 5.89
CA LEU A 453 11.48 2.41 5.65
C LEU A 453 11.19 3.82 5.10
N VAL A 454 10.21 3.97 4.22
CA VAL A 454 9.72 5.26 3.73
C VAL A 454 9.19 6.07 4.91
N TYR A 455 8.33 5.49 5.73
CA TYR A 455 7.79 6.12 6.93
C TYR A 455 8.90 6.55 7.89
N GLU A 456 9.85 5.66 8.22
CA GLU A 456 11.00 5.99 9.08
C GLU A 456 11.77 7.19 8.53
N ARG A 457 11.92 7.29 7.21
CA ARG A 457 12.63 8.38 6.55
C ARG A 457 11.86 9.68 6.44
N VAL A 458 10.56 9.62 6.15
CA VAL A 458 9.72 10.82 6.09
C VAL A 458 9.55 11.38 7.49
N TYR A 459 9.32 10.52 8.48
CA TYR A 459 9.33 10.89 9.89
C TYR A 459 10.69 11.45 10.32
N LEU A 460 11.82 10.82 9.95
CA LEU A 460 13.15 11.38 10.19
C LEU A 460 13.36 12.72 9.49
N ARG A 461 12.85 12.89 8.26
CA ARG A 461 12.94 14.16 7.53
C ARG A 461 12.11 15.22 8.21
N GLU A 462 10.90 14.91 8.67
CA GLU A 462 10.11 15.83 9.49
C GLU A 462 10.75 16.09 10.84
N LEU A 463 11.44 15.13 11.47
CA LEU A 463 12.19 15.34 12.71
C LEU A 463 13.49 16.08 12.48
N CYS A 464 14.10 15.93 11.30
CA CYS A 464 15.29 16.67 10.87
C CYS A 464 14.89 18.06 10.43
N ASP A 465 13.75 18.21 9.78
CA ASP A 465 13.15 19.48 9.40
C ASP A 465 12.56 20.13 10.65
N ASP A 466 12.08 19.42 11.67
CA ASP A 466 11.68 19.93 13.00
C ASP A 466 12.90 20.19 13.85
N MET A 467 13.98 19.41 13.80
CA MET A 467 15.25 19.75 14.46
C MET A 467 15.96 20.86 13.71
N ARG A 468 15.79 20.98 12.40
CA ARG A 468 16.32 22.06 11.59
C ARG A 468 15.36 23.21 11.62
N TYR A 469 14.08 23.07 11.93
CA TYR A 469 13.15 24.13 12.29
C TYR A 469 13.30 24.42 13.77
N GLN A 470 13.85 23.58 14.62
CA GLN A 470 14.16 23.86 16.03
C GLN A 470 15.60 24.31 16.19
N LEU A 471 16.52 24.01 15.27
CA LEU A 471 17.85 24.61 15.15
C LEU A 471 17.72 25.87 14.34
N VAL A 472 17.06 25.85 13.18
CA VAL A 472 16.72 27.08 12.46
C VAL A 472 15.67 27.85 13.23
N SER A 473 14.83 27.34 14.15
CA SER A 473 14.11 28.20 15.11
C SER A 473 14.99 28.54 16.31
N THR A 474 15.75 27.66 16.95
CA THR A 474 16.75 28.17 17.94
C THR A 474 17.84 29.07 17.31
N TYR A 475 17.88 29.22 15.97
CA TYR A 475 18.64 30.24 15.23
C TYR A 475 17.74 31.29 14.52
N GLU A 476 16.42 31.09 14.37
CA GLU A 476 15.39 31.97 13.78
C GLU A 476 14.33 32.32 14.84
N GLU A 477 13.68 31.49 15.64
CA GLU A 477 13.10 31.94 16.95
C GLU A 477 14.08 32.75 17.82
N ASP A 478 15.40 32.49 17.80
CA ASP A 478 16.36 33.38 18.50
C ASP A 478 16.85 34.58 17.65
N ASN A 479 16.47 34.72 16.35
CA ASN A 479 16.84 35.88 15.49
C ASN A 479 15.71 36.43 14.59
N ILE A 480 14.49 35.96 14.79
CA ILE A 480 13.22 36.59 14.50
C ILE A 480 13.11 37.52 15.69
N GLU A 481 13.03 38.83 15.44
CA GLU A 481 12.26 39.67 16.35
C GLU A 481 10.98 38.88 16.60
N HIS A 482 10.89 38.17 17.75
CA HIS A 482 9.69 37.44 18.14
C HIS A 482 8.54 38.36 17.78
N ILE A 483 7.59 37.87 17.00
CA ILE A 483 6.34 38.57 16.79
C ILE A 483 5.78 38.77 18.21
N TYR A 484 6.01 39.96 18.79
CA TYR A 484 5.56 40.38 20.11
C TYR A 484 4.07 40.73 20.04
N LEU A 485 3.28 39.79 19.55
CA LEU A 485 1.82 39.80 19.53
C LEU A 485 1.32 38.54 20.24
N SER A 486 1.66 38.43 21.52
CA SER A 486 0.84 37.69 22.47
C SER A 486 0.80 38.47 23.78
N THR A 487 0.01 39.53 23.79
CA THR A 487 -0.44 40.14 25.04
C THR A 487 -1.47 39.20 25.64
N ASP A 488 -1.11 38.54 26.74
CA ASP A 488 -2.11 37.92 27.61
C ASP A 488 -2.97 39.04 28.21
N TYR A 489 -4.28 38.91 27.99
CA TYR A 489 -5.29 39.97 28.02
C TYR A 489 -5.72 40.46 29.42
N VAL A 490 -4.87 40.41 30.45
CA VAL A 490 -5.35 40.61 31.85
C VAL A 490 -4.73 41.81 32.60
N GLU A 491 -3.65 42.45 32.15
CA GLU A 491 -3.00 43.57 32.90
C GLU A 491 -2.85 44.90 32.12
N MET A 492 -3.81 45.25 31.25
CA MET A 492 -3.66 46.37 30.31
C MET A 492 -4.18 47.75 30.78
N ALA A 493 -4.68 47.89 32.02
CA ALA A 493 -5.29 49.16 32.44
C ALA A 493 -4.32 50.15 33.13
N ALA A 494 -3.17 49.68 33.65
CA ALA A 494 -2.19 50.52 34.36
C ALA A 494 -0.87 50.75 33.60
N SER A 495 -0.58 49.96 32.56
CA SER A 495 0.68 49.98 31.80
C SER A 495 0.67 50.87 30.56
N VAL A 496 -0.51 51.26 30.07
CA VAL A 496 -0.68 52.03 28.83
C VAL A 496 -0.16 53.46 28.95
N THR A 497 -0.27 54.10 30.12
CA THR A 497 0.24 55.47 30.36
C THR A 497 1.77 55.53 30.51
N MET A 498 2.41 54.50 31.07
CA MET A 498 3.88 54.46 31.20
C MET A 498 4.61 54.17 29.86
N HIS A 499 3.97 53.46 28.94
CA HIS A 499 4.58 53.11 27.65
C HIS A 499 4.72 54.31 26.71
N ASP A 500 3.76 55.24 26.69
CA ASP A 500 3.79 56.39 25.79
C ASP A 500 4.86 57.42 26.21
N GLU A 501 5.00 57.72 27.51
CA GLU A 501 6.05 58.62 28.02
C GLU A 501 7.47 58.06 27.79
N THR A 502 7.67 56.77 28.05
CA THR A 502 8.98 56.10 27.84
C THR A 502 9.35 56.09 26.36
N ARG A 503 8.36 55.85 25.48
CA ARG A 503 8.56 55.88 24.03
C ARG A 503 8.94 57.27 23.57
N GLU A 504 8.24 58.32 23.97
CA GLU A 504 8.58 59.70 23.57
C GLU A 504 10.00 60.10 24.01
N ALA A 505 10.40 59.73 25.22
CA ALA A 505 11.76 59.96 25.72
C ALA A 505 12.82 59.24 24.87
N TRP A 506 12.62 57.96 24.57
CA TRP A 506 13.53 57.18 23.73
C TRP A 506 13.56 57.64 22.28
N GLU A 507 12.44 58.14 21.75
CA GLU A 507 12.37 58.76 20.43
C GLU A 507 13.23 60.02 20.36
N HIS A 508 13.13 60.87 21.38
CA HIS A 508 13.94 62.07 21.50
C HIS A 508 15.43 61.73 21.61
N GLU A 509 15.79 60.81 22.50
CA GLU A 509 17.19 60.40 22.70
C GLU A 509 17.80 59.75 21.45
N GLN A 510 17.06 58.89 20.73
CA GLN A 510 17.53 58.35 19.46
C GLN A 510 17.82 59.44 18.44
N LEU A 511 16.97 60.48 18.34
CA LEU A 511 17.20 61.59 17.41
C LEU A 511 18.48 62.37 17.77
N VAL A 512 18.70 62.63 19.06
CA VAL A 512 19.90 63.32 19.56
C VAL A 512 21.17 62.51 19.27
N LEU A 513 21.15 61.20 19.54
CA LEU A 513 22.30 60.33 19.29
C LEU A 513 22.53 60.10 17.79
N LYS A 514 21.45 59.94 17.01
CA LYS A 514 21.53 59.80 15.55
C LYS A 514 22.18 61.01 14.89
N ALA A 515 21.99 62.22 15.41
CA ALA A 515 22.65 63.42 14.89
C ALA A 515 24.19 63.35 14.99
N GLN A 516 24.74 62.49 15.86
CA GLN A 516 26.18 62.28 16.05
C GLN A 516 26.73 61.13 15.20
N LEU A 517 25.87 60.41 14.47
CA LEU A 517 26.26 59.28 13.64
C LEU A 517 27.16 59.70 12.47
N ILE A 518 28.29 59.02 12.31
CA ILE A 518 29.23 59.23 11.19
C ILE A 518 29.16 58.01 10.27
N GLU A 519 28.62 58.19 9.06
CA GLU A 519 28.47 57.11 8.05
C GLU A 519 29.68 56.97 7.09
N ARG A 520 30.80 57.67 7.37
CA ARG A 520 32.01 57.73 6.54
C ARG A 520 33.25 57.27 7.31
N ASP A 521 34.29 56.92 6.57
CA ASP A 521 35.57 56.54 7.15
C ASP A 521 36.22 57.73 7.87
N THR A 522 36.64 57.51 9.11
CA THR A 522 37.40 58.49 9.91
C THR A 522 38.91 58.28 9.82
N VAL A 523 39.34 57.13 9.32
CA VAL A 523 40.72 56.72 9.06
C VAL A 523 40.73 55.88 7.79
N LYS A 524 41.88 55.79 7.11
CA LYS A 524 42.04 54.91 5.95
C LYS A 524 42.41 53.50 6.42
N TRP A 525 41.43 52.59 6.38
CA TRP A 525 41.59 51.20 6.86
C TRP A 525 42.39 50.32 5.89
N ILE A 526 43.48 49.74 6.38
CA ILE A 526 44.27 48.74 5.64
C ILE A 526 43.80 47.34 6.06
N VAL A 527 43.13 46.65 5.15
CA VAL A 527 42.54 45.30 5.31
C VAL A 527 43.26 44.39 4.32
N ASN A 528 44.14 43.49 4.80
CA ASN A 528 44.94 42.52 4.02
C ASN A 528 46.16 43.04 3.24
N GLY A 529 47.12 43.76 3.85
CA GLY A 529 48.51 43.88 3.34
C GLY A 529 48.74 44.44 1.91
N SER A 530 47.71 44.71 1.13
CA SER A 530 47.78 45.21 -0.24
C SER A 530 47.71 46.74 -0.20
N GLY A 531 48.89 47.35 -0.20
CA GLY A 531 49.05 48.68 -0.78
C GLY A 531 48.96 48.57 -2.31
N GLY A 532 48.19 49.46 -2.94
CA GLY A 532 47.93 49.54 -4.39
C GLY A 532 46.61 48.85 -4.75
N ASP A 533 45.58 49.48 -5.34
CA ASP A 533 45.58 50.62 -6.25
C ASP A 533 44.33 51.48 -6.05
N SER A 534 44.50 52.80 -6.02
CA SER A 534 43.42 53.72 -6.39
C SER A 534 44.03 54.98 -7.00
N GLU A 535 44.19 54.96 -8.32
CA GLU A 535 44.24 56.16 -9.14
C GLU A 535 42.82 56.74 -9.21
N ASN A 536 42.51 57.70 -8.33
CA ASN A 536 42.08 59.02 -8.76
C ASN A 536 41.84 59.95 -7.57
N ALA A 537 42.43 61.13 -7.67
CA ALA A 537 42.58 62.13 -6.65
C ALA A 537 41.28 62.86 -6.31
N GLY A 538 41.06 63.02 -5.00
CA GLY A 538 40.13 63.97 -4.40
C GLY A 538 40.53 64.15 -2.94
N THR A 539 41.21 65.26 -2.67
CA THR A 539 41.63 65.80 -1.36
C THR A 539 40.86 65.30 -0.13
N ASP A 540 41.38 64.29 0.57
CA ASP A 540 41.15 64.04 2.00
C ASP A 540 42.29 63.15 2.54
N THR A 541 43.26 63.75 3.23
CA THR A 541 44.43 63.07 3.82
C THR A 541 44.05 62.40 5.15
N LEU A 542 43.20 61.37 5.10
CA LEU A 542 42.89 60.56 6.29
C LEU A 542 44.12 59.76 6.75
N PRO A 543 44.38 59.64 8.06
CA PRO A 543 45.49 58.85 8.57
C PRO A 543 45.26 57.36 8.30
N GLU A 544 46.30 56.66 7.84
CA GLU A 544 46.26 55.23 7.60
C GLU A 544 46.30 54.44 8.91
N LYS A 545 45.41 53.46 9.06
CA LYS A 545 45.33 52.60 10.23
C LYS A 545 45.24 51.12 9.80
N PRO A 546 46.26 50.28 10.13
CA PRO A 546 46.17 48.85 9.89
C PRO A 546 45.16 48.21 10.85
N LEU A 547 44.36 47.28 10.33
CA LEU A 547 43.40 46.55 11.14
C LEU A 547 44.10 45.39 11.86
N THR A 548 44.18 45.47 13.19
CA THR A 548 44.91 44.50 14.01
C THR A 548 43.99 43.68 14.90
N ARG A 549 42.94 44.31 15.45
CA ARG A 549 42.03 43.68 16.42
C ARG A 549 40.60 43.99 16.07
N VAL A 550 39.76 42.95 16.04
CA VAL A 550 38.33 43.08 15.76
C VAL A 550 37.54 42.47 16.89
N ALA A 551 36.55 43.20 17.40
CA ALA A 551 35.64 42.69 18.40
C ALA A 551 34.33 42.19 17.79
N GLY A 552 33.73 41.19 18.41
CA GLY A 552 32.35 40.78 18.18
C GLY A 552 31.54 40.93 19.46
N VAL A 553 30.31 41.42 19.35
CA VAL A 553 29.36 41.48 20.46
C VAL A 553 28.04 40.79 20.11
N ASP A 554 27.48 40.10 21.09
CA ASP A 554 26.20 39.37 21.00
C ASP A 554 25.46 39.45 22.34
N ILE A 555 24.13 39.40 22.30
CA ILE A 555 23.28 39.18 23.47
C ILE A 555 22.33 38.02 23.17
N SER A 556 22.43 36.96 23.96
CA SER A 556 21.57 35.78 23.82
C SER A 556 20.60 35.68 25.00
N PHE A 557 19.34 35.37 24.72
CA PHE A 557 18.29 35.23 25.74
C PHE A 557 18.16 33.78 26.24
N VAL A 558 17.71 33.62 27.49
CA VAL A 558 17.34 32.29 28.00
C VAL A 558 16.06 31.82 27.30
N LYS A 559 16.06 30.57 26.82
CA LYS A 559 14.91 29.99 26.10
C LYS A 559 13.63 30.09 26.95
N GLY A 560 12.61 30.77 26.42
CA GLY A 560 11.33 30.98 27.10
C GLY A 560 11.29 32.15 28.09
N SER A 561 12.36 32.95 28.19
CA SER A 561 12.41 34.19 28.96
C SER A 561 12.65 35.40 28.07
N HIS A 562 11.89 36.48 28.28
CA HIS A 562 12.10 37.78 27.63
C HIS A 562 12.84 38.79 28.52
N THR A 563 13.25 38.37 29.72
CA THR A 563 13.84 39.21 30.76
C THR A 563 15.28 38.85 31.08
N HIS A 564 15.69 37.59 30.90
CA HIS A 564 17.02 37.12 31.26
C HIS A 564 17.87 36.84 30.01
N ALA A 565 19.04 37.45 29.94
CA ALA A 565 19.97 37.31 28.83
C ALA A 565 21.44 37.29 29.31
N CYS A 566 22.33 36.87 28.42
CA CYS A 566 23.77 36.92 28.57
C CYS A 566 24.34 37.77 27.44
N ALA A 567 25.00 38.89 27.78
CA ALA A 567 25.78 39.68 26.83
C ALA A 567 27.22 39.19 26.79
N SER A 568 27.84 39.23 25.61
CA SER A 568 29.21 38.79 25.37
C SER A 568 29.97 39.81 24.51
N ILE A 569 31.25 40.04 24.85
CA ILE A 569 32.23 40.70 23.98
C ILE A 569 33.43 39.79 23.79
N VAL A 570 33.92 39.66 22.56
CA VAL A 570 35.09 38.85 22.23
C VAL A 570 36.01 39.67 21.33
N VAL A 571 37.29 39.77 21.67
CA VAL A 571 38.30 40.43 20.83
C VAL A 571 39.17 39.37 20.16
N LEU A 572 39.31 39.48 18.85
CA LEU A 572 40.12 38.60 18.03
C LEU A 572 41.27 39.36 17.39
N GLU A 573 42.39 38.67 17.23
CA GLU A 573 43.46 39.09 16.33
C GLU A 573 42.99 38.96 14.87
N PHE A 574 43.13 40.04 14.11
CA PHE A 574 42.68 40.10 12.72
C PHE A 574 43.58 39.24 11.82
N GLY A 575 42.97 38.38 10.99
CA GLY A 575 43.66 37.49 10.05
C GLY A 575 43.97 36.10 10.60
N THR A 576 44.45 35.98 11.84
CA THR A 576 44.65 34.67 12.51
C THR A 576 43.38 34.16 13.20
N TRP A 577 42.47 35.08 13.55
CA TRP A 577 41.23 34.82 14.28
C TRP A 577 41.42 34.20 15.66
N ASN A 578 42.62 34.33 16.22
CA ASN A 578 42.90 33.95 17.60
C ASN A 578 42.07 34.83 18.54
N VAL A 579 41.32 34.22 19.45
CA VAL A 579 40.64 34.96 20.52
C VAL A 579 41.71 35.46 21.48
N LEU A 580 41.73 36.76 21.75
CA LEU A 580 42.66 37.41 22.68
C LEU A 580 41.98 37.70 24.03
N TYR A 581 40.70 38.06 23.98
CA TYR A 581 39.89 38.43 25.13
C TYR A 581 38.45 37.97 24.93
N GLU A 582 37.81 37.53 26.00
CA GLU A 582 36.38 37.25 26.05
C GLU A 582 35.81 37.70 27.40
N ALA A 583 34.61 38.26 27.42
CA ALA A 583 33.90 38.59 28.65
C ALA A 583 32.38 38.46 28.48
N TYR A 584 31.72 38.09 29.58
CA TYR A 584 30.29 37.83 29.65
C TYR A 584 29.69 38.49 30.88
N THR A 585 28.49 39.05 30.71
CA THR A 585 27.74 39.61 31.84
C THR A 585 26.28 39.18 31.75
N TYR A 586 25.68 38.94 32.91
CA TYR A 586 24.23 38.76 33.01
C TYR A 586 23.53 40.09 32.69
N VAL A 587 22.39 39.99 32.00
CA VAL A 587 21.54 41.12 31.65
C VAL A 587 20.10 40.82 32.06
N SER A 588 19.54 41.70 32.89
CA SER A 588 18.12 41.72 33.21
C SER A 588 17.45 42.85 32.42
N LEU A 589 16.45 42.51 31.60
CA LEU A 589 15.73 43.46 30.74
C LEU A 589 14.25 43.56 31.15
N PRO A 590 13.93 44.15 32.31
CA PRO A 590 12.56 44.25 32.81
C PRO A 590 11.70 45.25 32.01
N ALA A 591 12.33 46.13 31.24
CA ALA A 591 11.64 47.11 30.41
C ALA A 591 10.89 46.41 29.24
N PRO A 592 9.69 46.89 28.88
CA PRO A 592 8.87 46.35 27.79
C PRO A 592 9.59 46.44 26.44
N TYR A 593 9.36 45.45 25.58
CA TYR A 593 9.85 45.51 24.20
C TYR A 593 9.02 46.52 23.39
N ILE A 594 9.65 47.60 22.97
CA ILE A 594 9.06 48.56 22.02
C ILE A 594 9.80 48.39 20.68
N ALA A 595 9.07 47.98 19.63
CA ALA A 595 9.65 47.77 18.30
C ALA A 595 10.37 49.03 17.81
N GLY A 596 11.62 48.87 17.36
CA GLY A 596 12.51 49.98 16.97
C GLY A 596 13.34 50.61 18.11
N PHE A 597 13.26 50.07 19.34
CA PHE A 597 13.99 50.57 20.51
C PHE A 597 14.83 49.51 21.23
N LEU A 598 15.09 48.36 20.58
CA LEU A 598 15.88 47.26 21.16
C LEU A 598 17.23 47.72 21.72
N ALA A 599 17.88 48.69 21.06
CA ALA A 599 19.16 49.24 21.49
C ALA A 599 19.14 49.79 22.93
N PHE A 600 18.04 50.38 23.42
CA PHE A 600 17.97 50.89 24.80
C PHE A 600 18.03 49.78 25.85
N ARG A 601 17.63 48.56 25.48
CA ARG A 601 17.71 47.39 26.35
C ARG A 601 19.14 46.82 26.35
N GLU A 602 19.79 46.80 25.20
CA GLU A 602 21.02 46.03 25.00
C GLU A 602 22.31 46.84 25.16
N VAL A 603 22.32 48.09 24.72
CA VAL A 603 23.50 48.98 24.77
C VAL A 603 24.08 49.15 26.17
N PRO A 604 23.31 49.26 27.27
CA PRO A 604 23.89 49.38 28.61
C PRO A 604 24.82 48.22 28.98
N ALA A 605 24.43 46.97 28.65
CA ALA A 605 25.23 45.79 28.91
C ALA A 605 26.49 45.75 28.05
N LEU A 606 26.37 46.07 26.76
CA LEU A 606 27.50 46.15 25.83
C LEU A 606 28.49 47.25 26.24
N SER A 607 27.98 48.39 26.69
CA SER A 607 28.78 49.53 27.17
C SER A 607 29.55 49.17 28.43
N LYS A 608 28.92 48.45 29.37
CA LYS A 608 29.62 47.89 30.55
C LYS A 608 30.76 46.98 30.11
N LEU A 609 30.49 45.98 29.28
CA LEU A 609 31.50 45.02 28.81
C LEU A 609 32.68 45.72 28.11
N TYR A 610 32.41 46.73 27.29
CA TYR A 610 33.45 47.51 26.61
C TYR A 610 34.26 48.39 27.57
N ASN A 611 33.60 49.08 28.51
CA ASN A 611 34.29 49.88 29.54
C ASN A 611 35.15 49.00 30.45
N ASP A 612 34.67 47.81 30.79
CA ASP A 612 35.44 46.86 31.57
C ASP A 612 36.66 46.33 30.78
N LEU A 613 36.53 46.14 29.46
CA LEU A 613 37.67 45.84 28.59
C LEU A 613 38.71 46.97 28.59
N LEU A 614 38.26 48.24 28.51
CA LEU A 614 39.15 49.40 28.57
C LEU A 614 39.89 49.48 29.91
N ALA A 615 39.19 49.19 31.02
CA ALA A 615 39.76 49.23 32.35
C ALA A 615 40.72 48.06 32.62
N ARG A 616 40.33 46.84 32.22
CA ARG A 616 41.09 45.61 32.48
C ARG A 616 42.26 45.42 31.52
N CYS A 617 42.06 45.70 30.23
CA CYS A 617 43.01 45.34 29.17
C CYS A 617 43.08 46.44 28.07
N PRO A 618 43.57 47.64 28.38
CA PRO A 618 43.62 48.76 27.43
C PRO A 618 44.50 48.48 26.18
N HIS A 619 45.43 47.53 26.26
CA HIS A 619 46.25 47.09 25.14
C HIS A 619 45.52 46.14 24.17
N LEU A 620 44.29 45.69 24.49
CA LEU A 620 43.45 44.83 23.64
C LEU A 620 42.25 45.56 23.04
N VAL A 621 42.22 46.89 23.10
CA VAL A 621 41.13 47.68 22.51
C VAL A 621 40.95 47.37 21.03
N PRO A 622 39.74 46.97 20.58
CA PRO A 622 39.49 46.64 19.20
C PRO A 622 39.55 47.87 18.31
N ASP A 623 40.00 47.69 17.08
CA ASP A 623 40.01 48.74 16.07
C ASP A 623 38.60 48.97 15.50
N VAL A 624 37.81 47.90 15.37
CA VAL A 624 36.41 47.91 14.94
C VAL A 624 35.63 46.85 15.71
N THR A 625 34.36 47.13 16.01
CA THR A 625 33.46 46.18 16.66
C THR A 625 32.32 45.79 15.72
N LEU A 626 32.18 44.49 15.45
CA LEU A 626 31.07 43.89 14.72
C LEU A 626 29.96 43.56 15.72
N VAL A 627 28.77 44.08 15.44
CA VAL A 627 27.61 43.96 16.31
C VAL A 627 26.59 43.03 15.64
N ASP A 628 26.14 42.01 16.38
CA ASP A 628 25.04 41.15 15.94
C ASP A 628 23.71 41.92 16.00
N GLY A 629 23.38 42.57 14.89
CA GLY A 629 22.27 43.50 14.82
C GLY A 629 22.48 44.56 13.76
N ASN A 630 21.47 45.40 13.58
CA ASN A 630 21.49 46.41 12.52
C ASN A 630 22.15 47.72 12.98
N GLY A 631 22.80 48.42 12.04
CA GLY A 631 23.24 49.80 12.16
C GLY A 631 22.21 50.74 11.53
N ILE A 632 22.58 51.42 10.45
CA ILE A 632 21.65 52.29 9.72
C ILE A 632 20.48 51.54 9.06
N LEU A 633 20.57 50.22 8.81
CA LEU A 633 19.47 49.39 8.29
C LEU A 633 18.40 49.19 9.37
N HIS A 634 17.67 50.26 9.68
CA HIS A 634 16.71 50.31 10.78
C HIS A 634 15.58 51.27 10.41
N PRO A 635 14.32 51.05 10.85
CA PRO A 635 13.18 51.93 10.51
C PRO A 635 13.45 53.41 10.82
N ARG A 636 14.22 53.68 11.89
CA ARG A 636 14.64 55.04 12.28
C ARG A 636 16.06 55.40 11.82
N GLY A 637 16.73 54.53 11.07
CA GLY A 637 18.11 54.71 10.61
C GLY A 637 19.15 54.77 11.74
N PHE A 638 18.86 54.13 12.87
CA PHE A 638 19.69 54.17 14.08
C PHE A 638 19.48 52.90 14.93
N GLY A 639 19.98 51.76 14.43
CA GLY A 639 19.90 50.47 15.11
C GLY A 639 20.96 50.28 16.20
N LEU A 640 21.00 49.07 16.77
CA LEU A 640 21.90 48.67 17.86
C LEU A 640 23.36 49.04 17.60
N ALA A 641 23.89 48.73 16.41
CA ALA A 641 25.29 48.97 16.09
C ALA A 641 25.62 50.48 16.04
N SER A 642 24.68 51.29 15.54
CA SER A 642 24.83 52.74 15.48
C SER A 642 24.72 53.39 16.85
N HIS A 643 23.77 52.94 17.67
CA HIS A 643 23.60 53.41 19.03
C HIS A 643 24.84 53.12 19.87
N PHE A 644 25.27 51.86 19.91
CA PHE A 644 26.47 51.44 20.64
C PHE A 644 27.72 52.20 20.17
N GLY A 645 27.91 52.33 18.85
CA GLY A 645 29.07 53.01 18.28
C GLY A 645 29.12 54.50 18.61
N VAL A 646 27.99 55.21 18.53
CA VAL A 646 27.91 56.62 18.91
C VAL A 646 28.16 56.80 20.39
N LEU A 647 27.51 56.02 21.25
CA LEU A 647 27.62 56.17 22.71
C LEU A 647 29.06 55.92 23.20
N MET A 648 29.72 54.91 22.65
CA MET A 648 31.11 54.58 23.00
C MET A 648 32.14 55.41 22.20
N GLY A 649 31.70 56.11 21.15
CA GLY A 649 32.59 56.86 20.25
C GLY A 649 33.53 55.98 19.42
N ILE A 650 33.15 54.74 19.09
CA ILE A 650 34.01 53.74 18.45
C ILE A 650 33.53 53.31 17.05
N PRO A 651 34.43 52.82 16.17
CA PRO A 651 34.02 52.24 14.90
C PRO A 651 33.19 50.96 15.09
N THR A 652 31.97 50.95 14.57
CA THR A 652 31.06 49.80 14.63
C THR A 652 30.47 49.44 13.27
N ILE A 653 30.20 48.15 13.08
CA ILE A 653 29.53 47.60 11.89
C ILE A 653 28.35 46.77 12.37
N GLY A 654 27.16 47.00 11.82
CA GLY A 654 26.01 46.14 12.05
C GLY A 654 25.97 44.98 11.06
N VAL A 655 25.89 43.75 11.57
CA VAL A 655 25.78 42.54 10.75
C VAL A 655 24.52 41.79 11.15
N GLY A 656 23.43 42.00 10.40
CA GLY A 656 22.16 41.33 10.62
C GLY A 656 22.12 39.92 10.01
N LYS A 657 21.61 38.93 10.74
CA LYS A 657 21.33 37.58 10.24
C LYS A 657 20.01 37.52 9.45
N THR A 658 19.08 38.42 9.74
CA THR A 658 17.76 38.57 9.12
C THR A 658 17.62 39.96 8.51
N PHE A 659 16.83 40.07 7.44
CA PHE A 659 16.64 41.35 6.74
C PHE A 659 15.55 42.17 7.44
N LEU A 660 15.82 43.46 7.70
CA LEU A 660 14.86 44.39 8.28
C LEU A 660 14.22 45.26 7.20
N HIS A 661 12.88 45.26 7.14
CA HIS A 661 12.12 46.00 6.13
C HIS A 661 12.15 47.50 6.40
N VAL A 662 12.77 48.27 5.49
CA VAL A 662 12.89 49.73 5.57
C VAL A 662 12.78 50.34 4.18
N ASP A 663 12.20 51.53 4.07
CA ASP A 663 12.22 52.33 2.82
C ASP A 663 11.77 51.54 1.57
N GLY A 664 10.70 50.75 1.72
CA GLY A 664 10.13 49.90 0.67
C GLY A 664 10.94 48.65 0.32
N LEU A 665 12.06 48.40 1.00
CA LEU A 665 12.83 47.17 0.87
C LEU A 665 12.15 46.03 1.62
N THR A 666 11.94 44.90 0.93
CA THR A 666 11.43 43.66 1.50
C THR A 666 12.43 42.53 1.36
N LYS A 667 12.30 41.49 2.19
CA LYS A 667 13.12 40.27 2.12
C LYS A 667 13.10 39.65 0.72
N ASP A 668 11.96 39.69 0.04
CA ASP A 668 11.79 39.13 -1.30
C ASP A 668 12.56 39.93 -2.36
N VAL A 669 12.50 41.26 -2.30
CA VAL A 669 13.27 42.14 -3.19
C VAL A 669 14.77 41.86 -3.05
N VAL A 670 15.26 41.76 -1.81
CA VAL A 670 16.68 41.49 -1.57
C VAL A 670 17.10 40.09 -2.00
N LYS A 671 16.21 39.10 -1.84
CA LYS A 671 16.45 37.73 -2.33
C LYS A 671 16.61 37.70 -3.85
N HIS A 672 15.72 38.39 -4.59
CA HIS A 672 15.83 38.51 -6.04
C HIS A 672 17.15 39.17 -6.47
N LEU A 673 17.54 40.28 -5.83
CA LEU A 673 18.81 40.96 -6.14
C LEU A 673 20.03 40.05 -5.87
N MET A 674 19.98 39.24 -4.82
CA MET A 674 21.04 38.27 -4.52
C MET A 674 21.09 37.12 -5.53
N ASP A 675 19.95 36.69 -6.07
CA ASP A 675 19.91 35.67 -7.13
C ASP A 675 20.54 36.22 -8.43
N GLU A 676 20.19 37.46 -8.82
CA GLU A 676 20.83 38.16 -9.96
C GLU A 676 22.34 38.38 -9.76
N ALA A 677 22.77 38.65 -8.53
CA ALA A 677 24.18 38.79 -8.19
C ALA A 677 24.95 37.49 -8.34
N ARG A 678 24.34 36.34 -7.99
CA ARG A 678 24.94 35.02 -8.19
C ARG A 678 25.09 34.68 -9.68
N GLU A 679 24.11 35.05 -10.51
CA GLU A 679 24.22 34.90 -11.97
C GLU A 679 25.40 35.70 -12.54
N ARG A 680 25.71 36.86 -11.94
CA ARG A 680 26.87 37.70 -12.28
C ARG A 680 28.17 37.29 -11.58
N ASN A 681 28.20 36.14 -10.89
CA ASN A 681 29.33 35.67 -10.08
C ASN A 681 29.82 36.67 -9.02
N THR A 682 28.91 37.50 -8.50
CA THR A 682 29.17 38.39 -7.36
C THR A 682 28.52 37.85 -6.10
N ASN A 683 29.21 37.98 -4.96
CA ASN A 683 28.75 37.55 -3.63
C ASN A 683 28.19 38.70 -2.77
N VAL A 684 28.10 39.91 -3.32
CA VAL A 684 27.70 41.13 -2.60
C VAL A 684 26.73 41.99 -3.43
N VAL A 685 25.72 42.56 -2.76
CA VAL A 685 24.74 43.48 -3.34
C VAL A 685 24.52 44.66 -2.41
N LYS A 686 24.74 45.89 -2.89
CA LYS A 686 24.31 47.10 -2.17
C LYS A 686 22.80 47.26 -2.31
N ILE A 687 22.12 47.48 -1.19
CA ILE A 687 20.66 47.52 -1.09
C ILE A 687 20.21 48.98 -1.01
N GLN A 688 19.60 49.47 -2.09
CA GLN A 688 19.08 50.83 -2.21
C GLN A 688 17.56 50.85 -2.03
N GLY A 689 17.07 51.65 -1.08
CA GLY A 689 15.63 51.80 -0.84
C GLY A 689 14.97 52.75 -1.84
N GLN A 690 13.64 52.88 -1.74
CA GLN A 690 12.82 53.71 -2.64
C GLN A 690 13.21 55.19 -2.59
N SER A 691 13.69 55.69 -1.46
CA SER A 691 14.22 57.06 -1.32
C SER A 691 15.51 57.32 -2.13
N GLY A 692 16.13 56.27 -2.67
CA GLY A 692 17.44 56.33 -3.31
C GLY A 692 18.62 56.22 -2.33
N LYS A 693 18.38 56.13 -1.02
CA LYS A 693 19.42 55.89 -0.01
C LYS A 693 19.89 54.42 -0.04
N ILE A 694 21.20 54.20 0.07
CA ILE A 694 21.77 52.87 0.31
C ILE A 694 21.76 52.61 1.81
N TRP A 695 21.04 51.58 2.24
CA TRP A 695 20.84 51.27 3.66
C TRP A 695 21.81 50.19 4.18
N ALA A 696 22.18 49.26 3.32
CA ALA A 696 23.02 48.12 3.68
C ALA A 696 23.60 47.46 2.43
N ALA A 697 24.35 46.39 2.62
CA ALA A 697 24.65 45.41 1.59
C ALA A 697 24.33 43.99 2.08
N ALA A 698 23.78 43.15 1.19
CA ALA A 698 23.67 41.71 1.40
C ALA A 698 24.99 41.07 0.96
N LEU A 699 25.60 40.27 1.85
CA LEU A 699 26.92 39.66 1.64
C LEU A 699 26.86 38.15 1.92
N CYS A 700 27.36 37.36 0.97
CA CYS A 700 27.72 35.95 1.14
C CYS A 700 29.25 35.83 1.30
N GLY A 701 29.76 36.10 2.51
CA GLY A 701 31.20 36.29 2.74
C GLY A 701 32.07 35.03 2.63
N ALA A 702 31.49 33.83 2.75
CA ALA A 702 32.22 32.56 2.66
C ALA A 702 31.75 31.69 1.49
N ALA A 703 32.68 30.93 0.90
CA ALA A 703 32.39 30.03 -0.23
C ALA A 703 31.30 29.00 0.13
N GLY A 704 30.32 28.83 -0.78
CA GLY A 704 29.21 27.90 -0.59
C GLY A 704 28.06 28.40 0.31
N VAL A 705 28.18 29.58 0.93
CA VAL A 705 27.09 30.18 1.72
C VAL A 705 26.03 30.78 0.80
N LYS A 706 24.79 30.28 0.92
CA LYS A 706 23.65 30.76 0.13
C LYS A 706 22.85 31.87 0.82
N ASN A 707 22.74 31.84 2.15
CA ASN A 707 21.96 32.85 2.88
C ASN A 707 22.87 34.03 3.27
N PRO A 708 22.60 35.26 2.80
CA PRO A 708 23.46 36.40 3.08
C PRO A 708 23.34 36.86 4.54
N THR A 709 24.34 37.62 4.99
CA THR A 709 24.25 38.55 6.11
C THR A 709 24.03 39.97 5.59
N PHE A 710 23.37 40.81 6.36
CA PHE A 710 23.05 42.19 5.98
C PHE A 710 23.97 43.15 6.73
N VAL A 711 24.94 43.69 6.01
CA VAL A 711 25.96 44.58 6.54
C VAL A 711 25.50 46.01 6.40
N SER A 712 25.45 46.74 7.51
CA SER A 712 25.07 48.16 7.54
C SER A 712 26.05 48.96 8.38
N VAL A 713 26.19 50.24 8.05
CA VAL A 713 27.08 51.14 8.79
C VAL A 713 26.62 51.26 10.24
N GLY A 714 27.52 51.00 11.18
CA GLY A 714 27.30 51.27 12.60
C GLY A 714 27.69 52.70 12.93
N HIS A 715 29.00 53.01 13.00
CA HIS A 715 29.55 54.35 13.29
C HIS A 715 31.01 54.46 12.82
N LYS A 716 31.46 55.63 12.36
CA LYS A 716 32.86 55.99 12.00
C LYS A 716 33.55 55.18 10.90
N MET A 717 32.78 54.41 10.13
CA MET A 717 33.26 53.59 9.01
C MET A 717 32.26 53.64 7.85
N SER A 718 32.76 53.72 6.62
CA SER A 718 31.90 53.69 5.42
C SER A 718 31.35 52.28 5.18
N LEU A 719 30.27 52.18 4.39
CA LEU A 719 29.70 50.88 4.01
C LEU A 719 30.72 50.01 3.24
N ASP A 720 31.53 50.62 2.38
CA ASP A 720 32.52 49.90 1.57
C ASP A 720 33.67 49.36 2.43
N SER A 721 34.16 50.14 3.39
CA SER A 721 35.13 49.66 4.37
C SER A 721 34.52 48.58 5.27
N SER A 722 33.26 48.75 5.67
CA SER A 722 32.54 47.75 6.47
C SER A 722 32.42 46.41 5.74
N LEU A 723 32.10 46.42 4.45
CA LEU A 723 32.02 45.21 3.62
C LEU A 723 33.35 44.47 3.55
N ARG A 724 34.45 45.19 3.29
CA ARG A 724 35.80 44.59 3.24
C ARG A 724 36.19 43.94 4.56
N VAL A 725 35.88 44.60 5.68
CA VAL A 725 36.15 44.06 7.03
C VAL A 725 35.32 42.80 7.28
N VAL A 726 34.01 42.86 7.02
CA VAL A 726 33.10 41.73 7.29
C VAL A 726 33.42 40.54 6.39
N GLU A 727 33.70 40.77 5.11
CA GLU A 727 34.12 39.73 4.17
C GLU A 727 35.43 39.08 4.62
N ALA A 728 36.44 39.87 5.01
CA ALA A 728 37.69 39.33 5.54
C ALA A 728 37.47 38.50 6.81
N CYS A 729 36.52 38.89 7.67
CA CYS A 729 36.16 38.15 8.88
C CYS A 729 35.28 36.91 8.63
N SER A 730 34.83 36.65 7.40
CA SER A 730 33.83 35.62 7.10
C SER A 730 34.47 34.27 6.75
N CYS A 731 34.79 33.46 7.76
CA CYS A 731 35.11 32.04 7.57
C CYS A 731 33.85 31.17 7.33
N PHE A 732 32.70 31.64 7.84
CA PHE A 732 31.39 31.00 7.76
C PHE A 732 30.33 32.04 7.33
N ARG A 733 29.04 31.67 7.38
CA ARG A 733 27.94 32.64 7.15
C ARG A 733 28.02 33.84 8.09
N VAL A 734 28.21 33.60 9.38
CA VAL A 734 28.35 34.65 10.39
C VAL A 734 29.84 34.94 10.56
N PRO A 735 30.27 36.22 10.53
CA PRO A 735 31.68 36.59 10.71
C PRO A 735 32.24 36.07 12.02
N GLU A 736 33.52 35.71 11.99
CA GLU A 736 34.19 35.02 13.08
C GLU A 736 34.09 35.74 14.43
N PRO A 737 34.23 37.08 14.54
CA PRO A 737 34.05 37.78 15.81
C PRO A 737 32.66 37.61 16.41
N ILE A 738 31.60 37.77 15.61
CA ILE A 738 30.21 37.61 16.06
C ILE A 738 29.95 36.15 16.42
N ARG A 739 30.41 35.23 15.56
CA ARG A 739 30.24 33.78 15.78
C ARG A 739 30.86 33.35 17.11
N GLN A 740 32.03 33.87 17.45
CA GLN A 740 32.70 33.56 18.71
C GLN A 740 31.97 34.15 19.91
N ALA A 741 31.37 35.34 19.79
CA ALA A 741 30.52 35.93 20.83
C ALA A 741 29.23 35.11 21.06
N ASP A 742 28.50 34.76 19.99
CA ASP A 742 27.27 33.94 20.01
C ASP A 742 27.52 32.55 20.62
N ILE A 743 28.64 31.89 20.28
CA ILE A 743 28.96 30.56 20.84
C ILE A 743 29.13 30.63 22.36
N ARG A 744 29.76 31.69 22.86
CA ARG A 744 30.09 31.79 24.27
C ARG A 744 28.89 32.23 25.11
N SER A 745 28.14 33.23 24.65
CA SER A 745 26.87 33.65 25.29
C SER A 745 25.91 32.45 25.38
N ARG A 746 25.79 31.66 24.32
CA ARG A 746 24.96 30.43 24.32
C ARG A 746 25.53 29.31 25.20
N THR A 747 26.84 29.20 25.36
CA THR A 747 27.44 28.22 26.26
C THR A 747 27.04 28.51 27.71
N VAL A 748 27.11 29.77 28.13
CA VAL A 748 26.63 30.23 29.43
C VAL A 748 25.13 29.95 29.62
N ILE A 749 24.31 30.23 28.61
CA ILE A 749 22.86 29.97 28.70
C ILE A 749 22.55 28.48 28.80
N ARG A 750 23.32 27.62 28.13
CA ARG A 750 23.18 26.16 28.26
C ARG A 750 23.60 25.68 29.66
N GLU A 751 24.60 26.29 30.27
CA GLU A 751 24.97 26.01 31.66
C GLU A 751 23.81 26.33 32.60
N TRP A 752 23.14 27.49 32.45
CA TRP A 752 21.94 27.83 33.21
C TRP A 752 20.78 26.85 32.96
N GLY A 753 20.54 26.48 31.70
CA GLY A 753 19.50 25.51 31.36
C GLY A 753 19.75 24.09 31.91
N THR A 754 21.02 23.69 32.04
CA THR A 754 21.40 22.36 32.57
C THR A 754 21.35 22.33 34.10
N THR A 755 21.74 23.43 34.75
CA THR A 755 21.75 23.55 36.22
C THR A 755 20.38 23.90 36.80
N GLY A 756 19.50 24.51 36.00
CA GLY A 756 18.19 25.00 36.44
C GLY A 756 18.23 26.32 37.20
N GLU A 757 19.41 26.93 37.35
CA GLU A 757 19.62 28.20 38.07
C GLU A 757 20.29 29.23 37.14
N ILE A 758 19.75 30.46 37.12
CA ILE A 758 20.31 31.59 36.38
C ILE A 758 21.32 32.32 37.27
N ASP A 759 22.59 32.39 36.83
CA ASP A 759 23.64 33.15 37.52
C ASP A 759 23.44 34.65 37.27
N THR A 760 22.64 35.30 38.13
CA THR A 760 22.36 36.74 38.04
C THR A 760 23.57 37.62 38.41
N ASN A 761 24.63 37.02 38.97
CA ASN A 761 25.89 37.69 39.30
C ASN A 761 26.98 37.42 38.26
N LEU A 762 26.63 36.87 37.08
CA LEU A 762 27.60 36.58 36.03
C LEU A 762 28.34 37.87 35.62
N ASP A 763 29.64 37.90 35.92
CA ASP A 763 30.64 38.84 35.37
C ASP A 763 31.97 38.07 35.26
N ARG A 764 32.20 37.46 34.10
CA ARG A 764 33.36 36.59 33.85
C ARG A 764 34.17 37.12 32.67
N PHE A 765 35.49 37.04 32.75
CA PHE A 765 36.37 37.34 31.61
C PHE A 765 37.56 36.38 31.58
N ASN A 766 38.07 36.10 30.37
CA ASN A 766 39.27 35.30 30.17
C ASN A 766 40.22 36.02 29.19
N LEU A 767 41.52 35.86 29.46
CA LEU A 767 42.60 36.29 28.59
C LEU A 767 43.27 35.08 27.96
N HIS A 768 43.44 35.13 26.65
CA HIS A 768 44.02 34.06 25.86
C HIS A 768 45.34 34.57 25.26
N VAL A 769 46.39 34.55 26.08
CA VAL A 769 47.74 34.98 25.66
C VAL A 769 48.48 33.77 25.09
N GLN A 770 48.97 33.86 23.86
CA GLN A 770 49.95 32.92 23.34
C GLN A 770 51.29 33.17 24.03
N ALA A 771 51.89 32.12 24.62
CA ALA A 771 53.30 32.15 24.99
C ALA A 771 54.14 32.43 23.73
N PRO A 772 55.23 33.21 23.81
CA PRO A 772 56.09 33.46 22.66
C PRO A 772 56.62 32.13 22.12
N VAL A 773 56.42 31.89 20.83
CA VAL A 773 56.97 30.73 20.13
C VAL A 773 58.48 30.92 20.05
N ASP A 774 59.21 30.11 20.82
CA ASP A 774 60.67 30.02 20.74
C ASP A 774 61.08 29.62 19.31
N SER A 775 61.68 30.56 18.58
CA SER A 775 62.15 30.41 17.20
C SER A 775 63.50 29.69 17.12
N THR A 776 63.66 28.55 17.80
CA THR A 776 64.87 27.71 17.74
C THR A 776 64.55 26.23 17.50
N ARG A 777 63.83 25.95 16.42
CA ARG A 777 63.89 24.64 15.76
C ARG A 777 63.56 24.74 14.27
N ALA A 778 64.57 25.15 13.51
CA ALA A 778 64.76 24.84 12.10
C ALA A 778 66.27 24.62 11.88
#